data_AF-A0A939XN04-F1
#
_entry.id   AF-A0A939XN04-F1
#
_cell.length_a   1.000
_cell.length_b   1.000
_cell.length_c   1.000
_cell.angle_alpha   90.00
_cell.angle_beta   90.00
_cell.angle_gamma   90.00
#
_symmetry.space_group_name_H-M   'P 1'
#
loop_
_entity.id
_entity.type
_entity.pdbx_description
1 polymer ?
#
loop_
_entity_poly.entity_id
_entity_poly.type
_entity_poly.pdbx_seq_one_letter_code
_entity_poly.pdbx_strand_id
1 'polypeptide(L)'
;MGGTTIDNWKSFEKNMFQDLNNPEAVKGKEAGILAGKVDSVKTSYTAEPSALKYVLKSIFSLGIYSLVSYLKGKNQAQTLEAVKAGVDNVHSAMSFIAAKRAEAFTSEAFIKATQITVLKDGEKIPKGLELRQGDANDDTFADTKFLRAKMGGCNVDFSVGNGPNCTIRISNGKGSAEVVHVLDLEEALFNLEKNIARQSDVFGTQAVEKMISRYDTRLDENRALNAAGRYTGGGVGLLRKNLKEHQLAICRELLESRCGLPAEKLKYLDRGLARDLALQVSRDNITSNEAVLEHYNKIISQHHITDQDAVALNDKLEAFEATGAQLPVTFLEEPVQPDDVEAGRPDAGQKPLHDFVGDLILGENAGDYDKDIGRTGRLDGRRMRNIFEAHKDVLSGILAERAANPGAEPAALGSLHEEVKGAVLSLLDAILKQHGEAVAGNDFASEQAEGSKGWYGDFIARLTNDFDKSRDVDVDDLPQRIQHEKFGIGGEKGRADFKADYEYTQANMDKLMDLKDPRFMDELDYNMAVEDDKKFDPLRQGKANFFARLEFELDQKIAESMRTSIQAKINGMINGQFPEAKKIDTTGSLDDILNDRGSDPQMQLLKKTLEIYFGRMSPMDQRRMLAGMVRHTTGTADDGMQFGEILKGAGPVLQKMLQGLDPESFTNAHFRAAIRDMQSNLSHLPKQFVKANLLNIIQQPGGNIESINVLKSIGAATVGETFLCSVKFKGALEERNCVIKMLRPDAHLRALREADIFREVARTVPGMGNTFETRLAGIMDELDLSKEARNVEKGLNVYDSGTGLVNKTFKNVNSMRLFAGIPSTKNCMVLEKAPGLSMDKFMEHTKGEIAGLADAALEVFKTCSQDQKNEVMLNAAEDLTDIYEDAFEKQDALGNLATIWIREGLFTKTGFYHGDLHAGNIMVPERNELPQNAEGRRTGNQVTMIDFGNATTLSTEEQKNVVRVIAGAAGNDPALFLKGLAPMLSEAGQAAFKANEAAVRQTVSEIFAKGTGNDAGKRMSAAFKLLQATFNIEVPGAINNFQASQERLGVAMENMLRTMTTAEMRRLDVILAQAESEGFETQKPAPGALLGQVFAMKYADAMSFLQGKIDNPATPENERVRFAALKEKLSAAEGHRPASMMSCMVNVIKQNIWATIKALGSSAKTVRTHLTQDGIIADGQGNAQEAGEKERRFDNVIWP
;
A
#
# COMPACT_ATOMS: atom_id res chain seq x y z
N MET A 1 -59.78 -43.74 -10.41
CA MET A 1 -59.93 -42.29 -10.21
C MET A 1 -58.60 -41.77 -9.70
N GLY A 2 -57.59 -41.39 -10.48
CA GLY A 2 -57.54 -40.83 -11.84
C GLY A 2 -56.68 -39.56 -11.67
N GLY A 3 -55.35 -39.58 -11.88
CA GLY A 3 -54.74 -39.58 -13.22
C GLY A 3 -54.82 -38.19 -13.88
N THR A 4 -55.90 -37.45 -13.64
CA THR A 4 -56.23 -36.21 -14.37
C THR A 4 -55.65 -34.94 -13.74
N THR A 5 -55.35 -34.90 -12.44
CA THR A 5 -54.85 -33.68 -11.79
C THR A 5 -53.39 -33.36 -12.08
N ILE A 6 -52.53 -34.37 -12.25
CA ILE A 6 -51.10 -34.17 -12.54
C ILE A 6 -50.88 -33.81 -14.01
N ASP A 7 -51.61 -34.44 -14.93
CA ASP A 7 -51.49 -34.13 -16.36
C ASP A 7 -52.15 -32.78 -16.71
N ASN A 8 -53.22 -32.39 -16.00
CA ASN A 8 -53.76 -31.04 -16.07
C ASN A 8 -52.77 -29.99 -15.53
N TRP A 9 -51.95 -30.33 -14.53
CA TRP A 9 -50.95 -29.41 -13.99
C TRP A 9 -49.72 -29.29 -14.90
N LYS A 10 -49.26 -30.39 -15.49
CA LYS A 10 -48.17 -30.37 -16.50
C LYS A 10 -48.61 -29.65 -17.79
N SER A 11 -49.88 -29.81 -18.21
CA SER A 11 -50.45 -29.00 -19.29
C SER A 11 -50.60 -27.53 -18.90
N PHE A 12 -50.98 -27.21 -17.67
CA PHE A 12 -51.04 -25.83 -17.18
C PHE A 12 -49.66 -25.15 -17.18
N GLU A 13 -48.63 -25.84 -16.67
CA GLU A 13 -47.25 -25.34 -16.67
C GLU A 13 -46.71 -25.17 -18.10
N LYS A 14 -46.95 -26.15 -18.98
CA LYS A 14 -46.57 -26.09 -20.39
C LYS A 14 -47.29 -24.97 -21.15
N ASN A 15 -48.59 -24.78 -20.92
CA ASN A 15 -49.38 -23.74 -21.58
C ASN A 15 -49.03 -22.34 -21.04
N MET A 16 -48.80 -22.19 -19.73
CA MET A 16 -48.32 -20.93 -19.13
C MET A 16 -46.96 -20.51 -19.70
N PHE A 17 -46.05 -21.46 -19.95
CA PHE A 17 -44.76 -21.20 -20.61
C PHE A 17 -44.88 -20.96 -22.12
N GLN A 18 -45.86 -21.53 -22.81
CA GLN A 18 -46.13 -21.23 -24.22
C GLN A 18 -46.81 -19.87 -24.42
N ASP A 19 -47.74 -19.50 -23.54
CA ASP A 19 -48.44 -18.21 -23.55
C ASP A 19 -47.51 -17.04 -23.15
N LEU A 20 -46.46 -17.31 -22.36
CA LEU A 20 -45.38 -16.35 -22.05
C LEU A 20 -44.57 -15.91 -23.28
N ASN A 21 -44.65 -16.65 -24.40
CA ASN A 21 -43.96 -16.34 -25.65
C ASN A 21 -44.87 -15.73 -26.74
N ASN A 22 -46.17 -15.54 -26.48
CA ASN A 22 -47.11 -14.94 -27.43
C ASN A 22 -47.87 -13.73 -26.83
N PRO A 23 -47.46 -12.48 -27.15
CA PRO A 23 -48.01 -11.28 -26.51
C PRO A 23 -49.48 -10.96 -26.83
N GLU A 24 -50.11 -11.60 -27.83
CA GLU A 24 -51.51 -11.31 -28.20
C GLU A 24 -52.56 -12.17 -27.46
N ALA A 25 -52.19 -13.33 -26.90
CA ALA A 25 -53.14 -14.26 -26.28
C ALA A 25 -53.68 -13.80 -24.90
N VAL A 26 -53.07 -12.78 -24.29
CA VAL A 26 -53.31 -12.41 -22.88
C VAL A 26 -54.43 -11.37 -22.69
N LYS A 27 -55.01 -10.82 -23.77
CA LYS A 27 -56.14 -9.89 -23.65
C LYS A 27 -57.49 -10.62 -23.63
N GLY A 28 -57.95 -11.01 -22.44
CA GLY A 28 -59.40 -11.05 -22.18
C GLY A 28 -60.01 -12.25 -21.44
N LYS A 29 -59.25 -13.24 -20.93
CA LYS A 29 -59.87 -14.45 -20.32
C LYS A 29 -59.70 -14.68 -18.82
N GLU A 30 -58.92 -13.89 -18.08
CA GLU A 30 -58.47 -14.36 -16.75
C GLU A 30 -59.22 -13.81 -15.53
N ALA A 31 -59.98 -12.71 -15.62
CA ALA A 31 -60.67 -12.18 -14.44
C ALA A 31 -61.86 -13.06 -13.99
N GLY A 32 -62.57 -13.72 -14.91
CA GLY A 32 -63.75 -14.54 -14.59
C GLY A 32 -63.43 -15.95 -14.09
N ILE A 33 -62.30 -16.52 -14.51
CA ILE A 33 -61.93 -17.92 -14.17
C ILE A 33 -61.29 -17.99 -12.78
N LEU A 34 -60.58 -16.94 -12.35
CA LEU A 34 -59.99 -16.88 -11.00
C LEU A 34 -61.05 -16.64 -9.90
N ALA A 35 -62.00 -15.73 -10.11
CA ALA A 35 -63.02 -15.43 -9.10
C ALA A 35 -63.93 -16.64 -8.82
N GLY A 36 -64.38 -17.35 -9.87
CA GLY A 36 -65.25 -18.52 -9.72
C GLY A 36 -64.58 -19.74 -9.07
N LYS A 37 -63.24 -19.84 -9.09
CA LYS A 37 -62.51 -20.95 -8.46
C LYS A 37 -62.08 -20.66 -7.02
N VAL A 38 -61.92 -19.39 -6.64
CA VAL A 38 -61.63 -19.01 -5.25
C VAL A 38 -62.83 -19.24 -4.33
N ASP A 39 -64.06 -19.03 -4.81
CA ASP A 39 -65.28 -19.32 -4.03
C ASP A 39 -65.60 -20.83 -3.93
N SER A 40 -65.19 -21.61 -4.93
CA SER A 40 -65.20 -23.08 -4.88
C SER A 40 -64.23 -23.64 -3.82
N VAL A 41 -63.11 -22.95 -3.58
CA VAL A 41 -62.11 -23.34 -2.57
C VAL A 41 -62.57 -22.96 -1.15
N LYS A 42 -63.37 -21.89 -0.99
CA LYS A 42 -63.93 -21.51 0.32
C LYS A 42 -65.03 -22.45 0.84
N THR A 43 -65.79 -23.08 -0.05
CA THR A 43 -66.95 -23.91 0.32
C THR A 43 -66.64 -25.39 0.53
N SER A 44 -65.44 -25.85 0.16
CA SER A 44 -65.03 -27.25 0.29
C SER A 44 -63.83 -27.39 1.24
N TYR A 45 -64.02 -27.11 2.52
CA TYR A 45 -62.98 -27.30 3.55
C TYR A 45 -63.53 -27.93 4.82
N THR A 46 -63.62 -29.25 4.81
CA THR A 46 -63.45 -30.09 5.99
C THR A 46 -62.50 -31.22 5.63
N ALA A 47 -61.33 -31.21 6.27
CA ALA A 47 -60.32 -32.27 6.35
C ALA A 47 -59.48 -32.62 5.09
N GLU A 48 -58.35 -31.93 4.89
CA GLU A 48 -57.06 -32.58 4.62
C GLU A 48 -55.85 -31.61 4.64
N PRO A 49 -54.71 -31.93 5.31
CA PRO A 49 -53.49 -31.10 5.34
C PRO A 49 -52.75 -30.96 4.00
N SER A 50 -53.02 -31.84 3.04
CA SER A 50 -52.35 -31.90 1.73
C SER A 50 -52.61 -30.66 0.86
N ALA A 51 -53.74 -29.97 1.07
CA ALA A 51 -54.17 -28.81 0.30
C ALA A 51 -53.43 -27.50 0.67
N LEU A 52 -52.94 -27.36 1.91
CA LEU A 52 -52.17 -26.19 2.36
C LEU A 52 -50.84 -26.05 1.61
N LYS A 53 -50.22 -27.20 1.27
CA LYS A 53 -48.99 -27.27 0.48
C LYS A 53 -49.14 -26.69 -0.92
N TYR A 54 -50.29 -26.91 -1.57
CA TYR A 54 -50.56 -26.40 -2.91
C TYR A 54 -50.89 -24.90 -2.90
N VAL A 55 -51.56 -24.41 -1.85
CA VAL A 55 -51.82 -22.98 -1.65
C VAL A 55 -50.52 -22.22 -1.42
N LEU A 56 -49.64 -22.71 -0.55
CA LEU A 56 -48.33 -22.08 -0.28
C LEU A 56 -47.41 -22.11 -1.50
N LYS A 57 -47.42 -23.19 -2.28
CA LYS A 57 -46.65 -23.28 -3.54
C LYS A 57 -47.18 -22.30 -4.60
N SER A 58 -48.49 -22.09 -4.65
CA SER A 58 -49.12 -21.13 -5.58
C SER A 58 -48.81 -19.68 -5.18
N ILE A 59 -48.86 -19.36 -3.88
CA ILE A 59 -48.47 -18.04 -3.34
C ILE A 59 -46.99 -17.76 -3.62
N PHE A 60 -46.12 -18.76 -3.46
CA PHE A 60 -44.68 -18.64 -3.73
C PHE A 60 -44.38 -18.43 -5.23
N SER A 61 -45.04 -19.16 -6.12
CA SER A 61 -44.93 -18.96 -7.57
C SER A 61 -45.46 -17.60 -8.03
N LEU A 62 -46.55 -17.10 -7.42
CA LEU A 62 -47.07 -15.74 -7.64
C LEU A 62 -46.10 -14.66 -7.14
N GLY A 63 -45.44 -14.87 -6.01
CA GLY A 63 -44.38 -13.98 -5.51
C GLY A 63 -43.18 -13.90 -6.46
N ILE A 64 -42.74 -15.05 -7.01
CA ILE A 64 -41.67 -15.10 -8.01
C ILE A 64 -42.11 -14.42 -9.32
N TYR A 65 -43.33 -14.66 -9.80
CA TYR A 65 -43.87 -14.01 -11.00
C TYR A 65 -43.93 -12.49 -10.88
N SER A 66 -44.39 -11.97 -9.73
CA SER A 66 -44.43 -10.54 -9.44
C SER A 66 -43.03 -9.92 -9.33
N LEU A 67 -42.08 -10.62 -8.72
CA LEU A 67 -40.68 -10.18 -8.63
C LEU A 67 -39.99 -10.14 -10.01
N VAL A 68 -40.21 -11.17 -10.85
CA VAL A 68 -39.66 -11.22 -12.22
C VAL A 68 -40.30 -10.17 -13.13
N SER A 69 -41.59 -9.87 -12.97
CA SER A 69 -42.29 -8.82 -13.72
C SER A 69 -41.86 -7.41 -13.31
N TYR A 70 -41.61 -7.19 -12.00
CA TYR A 70 -41.06 -5.94 -11.45
C TYR A 70 -39.64 -5.68 -11.98
N LEU A 71 -38.79 -6.71 -12.01
CA LEU A 71 -37.42 -6.63 -12.54
C LEU A 71 -37.37 -6.43 -14.07
N LYS A 72 -38.47 -6.67 -14.79
CA LYS A 72 -38.60 -6.45 -16.24
C LYS A 72 -39.30 -5.14 -16.62
N GLY A 73 -39.57 -4.24 -15.66
CA GLY A 73 -40.01 -2.87 -15.93
C GLY A 73 -41.44 -2.71 -16.46
N LYS A 74 -42.35 -3.66 -16.20
CA LYS A 74 -43.77 -3.51 -16.56
C LYS A 74 -44.59 -2.89 -15.42
N ASN A 75 -45.66 -2.19 -15.82
CA ASN A 75 -46.52 -1.25 -15.07
C ASN A 75 -46.57 -1.46 -13.53
N GLN A 76 -45.79 -0.64 -12.82
CA GLN A 76 -45.51 -0.73 -11.37
C GLN A 76 -46.76 -0.71 -10.49
N ALA A 77 -47.81 0.03 -10.86
CA ALA A 77 -48.97 0.25 -10.00
C ALA A 77 -49.80 -1.01 -9.77
N GLN A 78 -50.05 -1.81 -10.83
CA GLN A 78 -50.86 -3.02 -10.74
C GLN A 78 -50.11 -4.19 -10.08
N THR A 79 -48.79 -4.29 -10.32
CA THR A 79 -47.95 -5.30 -9.65
C THR A 79 -47.83 -5.00 -8.15
N LEU A 80 -47.71 -3.73 -7.77
CA LEU A 80 -47.64 -3.32 -6.37
C LEU A 80 -48.95 -3.61 -5.62
N GLU A 81 -50.11 -3.35 -6.24
CA GLU A 81 -51.43 -3.62 -5.63
C GLU A 81 -51.68 -5.13 -5.44
N ALA A 82 -51.31 -5.96 -6.42
CA ALA A 82 -51.42 -7.42 -6.33
C ALA A 82 -50.46 -8.02 -5.28
N VAL A 83 -49.25 -7.48 -5.15
CA VAL A 83 -48.30 -7.89 -4.11
C VAL A 83 -48.78 -7.47 -2.73
N LYS A 84 -49.34 -6.26 -2.59
CA LYS A 84 -49.90 -5.76 -1.32
C LYS A 84 -51.05 -6.63 -0.84
N ALA A 85 -51.98 -6.97 -1.73
CA ALA A 85 -53.07 -7.91 -1.43
C ALA A 85 -52.56 -9.31 -1.08
N GLY A 86 -51.48 -9.79 -1.71
CA GLY A 86 -50.84 -11.07 -1.36
C GLY A 86 -50.20 -11.05 0.03
N VAL A 87 -49.51 -9.96 0.39
CA VAL A 87 -48.86 -9.78 1.69
C VAL A 87 -49.89 -9.62 2.82
N ASP A 88 -50.98 -8.88 2.60
CA ASP A 88 -52.04 -8.68 3.60
C ASP A 88 -52.78 -10.00 3.92
N ASN A 89 -52.93 -10.88 2.92
CA ASN A 89 -53.47 -12.22 3.11
C ASN A 89 -52.52 -13.15 3.89
N VAL A 90 -51.21 -13.06 3.62
CA VAL A 90 -50.17 -13.79 4.39
C VAL A 90 -50.09 -13.27 5.82
N HIS A 91 -50.18 -11.95 6.01
CA HIS A 91 -50.16 -11.32 7.34
C HIS A 91 -51.41 -11.67 8.16
N SER A 92 -52.59 -11.74 7.53
CA SER A 92 -53.81 -12.23 8.18
C SER A 92 -53.72 -13.71 8.56
N ALA A 93 -53.14 -14.56 7.70
CA ALA A 93 -52.92 -15.97 7.99
C ALA A 93 -51.91 -16.18 9.15
N MET A 94 -50.83 -15.39 9.17
CA MET A 94 -49.81 -15.41 10.23
C MET A 94 -50.36 -14.85 11.56
N SER A 95 -51.22 -13.83 11.52
CA SER A 95 -51.87 -13.26 12.70
C SER A 95 -52.91 -14.22 13.29
N PHE A 96 -53.61 -14.99 12.45
CA PHE A 96 -54.49 -16.07 12.89
C PHE A 96 -53.71 -17.21 13.57
N ILE A 97 -52.52 -17.56 13.05
CA ILE A 97 -51.61 -18.54 13.67
C ILE A 97 -51.03 -18.01 15.00
N ALA A 98 -50.69 -16.72 15.09
CA ALA A 98 -50.21 -16.08 16.31
C ALA A 98 -51.31 -15.97 17.38
N ALA A 99 -52.56 -15.68 16.99
CA ALA A 99 -53.72 -15.64 17.89
C ALA A 99 -54.04 -17.03 18.48
N LYS A 100 -53.83 -18.11 17.72
CA LYS A 100 -53.94 -19.50 18.22
C LYS A 100 -52.81 -19.92 19.16
N ARG A 101 -51.72 -19.14 19.24
CA ARG A 101 -50.57 -19.37 20.12
C ARG A 101 -50.71 -18.68 21.49
N ALA A 102 -51.69 -17.79 21.66
CA ALA A 102 -51.88 -17.00 22.88
C ALA A 102 -52.75 -17.69 23.97
N GLU A 103 -53.23 -18.92 23.75
CA GLU A 103 -54.13 -19.62 24.68
C GLU A 103 -53.50 -20.80 25.45
N ALA A 104 -52.17 -20.95 25.40
CA ALA A 104 -51.48 -21.98 26.17
C ALA A 104 -50.11 -21.47 26.64
N PHE A 105 -50.07 -20.71 27.75
CA PHE A 105 -48.96 -20.69 28.72
C PHE A 105 -49.33 -19.81 29.94
N THR A 106 -49.82 -20.44 30.99
CA THR A 106 -49.55 -20.10 32.40
C THR A 106 -48.94 -21.40 32.98
N SER A 107 -47.87 -21.45 33.78
CA SER A 107 -47.41 -20.59 34.87
C SER A 107 -45.94 -20.89 35.26
N GLU A 108 -45.29 -19.90 35.87
CA GLU A 108 -44.17 -19.94 36.86
C GLU A 108 -42.85 -20.68 36.55
N ALA A 109 -41.78 -19.89 36.33
CA ALA A 109 -40.68 -19.72 37.31
C ALA A 109 -39.50 -18.96 36.68
N PHE A 110 -39.48 -17.65 36.87
CA PHE A 110 -38.28 -16.83 36.74
C PHE A 110 -38.10 -16.06 38.06
N ILE A 111 -36.89 -16.09 38.61
CA ILE A 111 -36.38 -15.49 39.86
C ILE A 111 -36.05 -16.53 40.96
N LYS A 112 -34.84 -17.08 40.90
CA LYS A 112 -33.83 -16.90 41.96
C LYS A 112 -32.45 -17.34 41.48
N ALA A 113 -31.50 -16.44 41.65
CA ALA A 113 -30.11 -16.55 41.24
C ALA A 113 -29.28 -17.51 42.12
N THR A 114 -28.09 -17.83 41.60
CA THR A 114 -26.85 -18.23 42.30
C THR A 114 -26.81 -19.60 42.99
N GLN A 115 -26.06 -20.55 42.41
CA GLN A 115 -24.79 -21.04 42.97
C GLN A 115 -24.17 -22.15 42.10
N ILE A 116 -22.84 -22.07 42.02
CA ILE A 116 -21.87 -23.03 41.48
C ILE A 116 -21.95 -24.33 42.29
N THR A 117 -22.01 -25.51 41.66
CA THR A 117 -21.52 -26.80 42.20
C THR A 117 -21.42 -27.87 41.09
N VAL A 118 -20.17 -28.27 40.82
CA VAL A 118 -19.62 -29.63 40.59
C VAL A 118 -20.30 -30.57 39.58
N LEU A 119 -19.55 -30.92 38.54
CA LEU A 119 -19.81 -32.02 37.61
C LEU A 119 -19.96 -33.36 38.36
N LYS A 120 -21.08 -34.05 38.13
CA LYS A 120 -21.33 -35.44 38.54
C LYS A 120 -20.80 -36.42 37.49
N ASP A 121 -20.32 -37.55 38.00
CA ASP A 121 -19.76 -38.70 37.29
C ASP A 121 -20.59 -39.19 36.09
N GLY A 122 -19.94 -39.53 34.97
CA GLY A 122 -20.54 -40.41 33.96
C GLY A 122 -20.18 -40.26 32.48
N GLU A 123 -19.37 -39.28 32.05
CA GLU A 123 -19.07 -39.09 30.61
C GLU A 123 -17.60 -39.33 30.23
N LYS A 124 -17.41 -39.87 29.02
CA LYS A 124 -16.20 -40.55 28.52
C LYS A 124 -14.99 -39.62 28.39
N ILE A 125 -13.83 -40.12 28.84
CA ILE A 125 -12.52 -39.47 28.73
C ILE A 125 -12.02 -39.47 27.26
N PRO A 126 -11.44 -38.37 26.74
CA PRO A 126 -10.85 -38.31 25.40
C PRO A 126 -9.70 -39.31 25.20
N LYS A 127 -9.55 -39.83 23.97
CA LYS A 127 -8.45 -40.74 23.58
C LYS A 127 -7.09 -40.10 23.88
N GLY A 128 -6.34 -40.68 24.82
CA GLY A 128 -4.99 -40.24 25.23
C GLY A 128 -4.72 -40.23 26.73
N LEU A 129 -5.75 -40.48 27.57
CA LEU A 129 -5.64 -40.52 29.03
C LEU A 129 -5.92 -41.94 29.56
N GLU A 130 -4.97 -42.51 30.29
CA GLU A 130 -5.14 -43.76 31.05
C GLU A 130 -5.17 -43.46 32.56
N LEU A 131 -6.17 -44.01 33.26
CA LEU A 131 -6.21 -44.08 34.72
C LEU A 131 -5.66 -45.44 35.17
N ARG A 132 -4.63 -45.44 36.01
CA ARG A 132 -4.17 -46.64 36.72
C ARG A 132 -4.21 -46.41 38.22
N GLN A 133 -4.71 -47.40 38.95
CA GLN A 133 -4.67 -47.48 40.41
C GLN A 133 -3.36 -48.20 40.78
N GLY A 134 -2.51 -47.55 41.58
CA GLY A 134 -1.21 -48.12 41.97
C GLY A 134 -1.34 -49.12 43.12
N ASP A 135 -0.57 -50.20 43.07
CA ASP A 135 -0.48 -51.21 44.13
C ASP A 135 0.26 -50.66 45.36
N ALA A 136 -0.30 -50.95 46.54
CA ALA A 136 0.16 -50.49 47.84
C ALA A 136 1.41 -51.25 48.30
N ASN A 137 2.48 -50.49 48.61
CA ASN A 137 3.55 -50.85 49.55
C ASN A 137 4.37 -49.60 49.88
N ASP A 138 3.74 -48.60 50.50
CA ASP A 138 4.42 -47.60 51.34
C ASP A 138 3.38 -46.85 52.19
N ASP A 139 3.50 -46.94 53.51
CA ASP A 139 2.47 -46.65 54.52
C ASP A 139 2.20 -45.16 54.82
N THR A 140 2.30 -44.26 53.82
CA THR A 140 2.07 -42.82 54.07
C THR A 140 1.13 -42.08 53.13
N PHE A 141 0.53 -42.69 52.11
CA PHE A 141 -0.48 -42.01 51.28
C PHE A 141 -1.55 -42.99 50.75
N ALA A 142 -2.61 -43.21 51.52
CA ALA A 142 -3.69 -44.14 51.16
C ALA A 142 -4.81 -43.55 50.29
N ASP A 143 -4.84 -42.23 49.99
CA ASP A 143 -5.94 -41.62 49.23
C ASP A 143 -5.44 -40.59 48.20
N THR A 144 -4.80 -41.03 47.11
CA THR A 144 -4.47 -40.10 46.01
C THR A 144 -4.62 -40.77 44.65
N LYS A 145 -5.54 -40.25 43.82
CA LYS A 145 -5.71 -40.64 42.41
C LYS A 145 -4.76 -39.82 41.54
N PHE A 146 -4.04 -40.46 40.62
CA PHE A 146 -3.11 -39.79 39.70
C PHE A 146 -3.68 -39.69 38.28
N LEU A 147 -3.41 -38.55 37.63
CA LEU A 147 -3.68 -38.32 36.21
C LEU A 147 -2.34 -38.17 35.47
N ARG A 148 -2.10 -39.02 34.47
CA ARG A 148 -0.89 -38.98 33.63
C ARG A 148 -1.25 -38.58 32.21
N ALA A 149 -0.58 -37.55 31.68
CA ALA A 149 -0.72 -37.12 30.29
C ALA A 149 0.63 -37.15 29.57
N LYS A 150 0.63 -37.57 28.30
CA LYS A 150 1.84 -37.67 27.47
C LYS A 150 1.80 -36.58 26.40
N MET A 151 2.67 -35.57 26.55
CA MET A 151 2.82 -34.48 25.57
C MET A 151 4.28 -34.40 25.12
N GLY A 152 4.52 -34.43 23.81
CA GLY A 152 5.85 -34.16 23.23
C GLY A 152 7.00 -35.04 23.74
N GLY A 153 6.74 -36.31 24.09
CA GLY A 153 7.78 -37.23 24.58
C GLY A 153 8.12 -37.14 26.07
N CYS A 154 7.44 -36.27 26.83
CA CYS A 154 7.57 -36.17 28.30
C CYS A 154 6.35 -36.76 29.00
N ASN A 155 6.56 -37.36 30.18
CA ASN A 155 5.47 -37.81 31.05
C ASN A 155 5.22 -36.74 32.12
N VAL A 156 3.97 -36.27 32.23
CA VAL A 156 3.53 -35.32 33.25
C VAL A 156 2.53 -36.00 34.17
N ASP A 157 2.86 -36.04 35.46
CA ASP A 157 2.02 -36.62 36.52
C ASP A 157 1.44 -35.51 37.40
N PHE A 158 0.12 -35.54 37.58
CA PHE A 158 -0.63 -34.63 38.45
C PHE A 158 -1.13 -35.38 39.70
N SER A 159 -0.85 -34.85 40.88
CA SER A 159 -1.50 -35.26 42.13
C SER A 159 -2.23 -34.09 42.77
N VAL A 160 -3.46 -34.33 43.24
CA VAL A 160 -4.29 -33.33 43.92
C VAL A 160 -4.52 -33.84 45.34
N GLY A 161 -3.92 -33.16 46.32
CA GLY A 161 -4.18 -33.35 47.75
C GLY A 161 -5.10 -32.25 48.29
N ASN A 162 -5.83 -32.54 49.36
CA ASN A 162 -6.73 -31.59 50.03
C ASN A 162 -5.94 -30.55 50.87
N GLY A 163 -5.36 -29.55 50.18
CA GLY A 163 -4.67 -28.38 50.72
C GLY A 163 -4.23 -27.46 49.56
N PRO A 164 -3.89 -26.18 49.78
CA PRO A 164 -3.79 -25.18 48.70
C PRO A 164 -2.58 -25.33 47.75
N ASN A 165 -1.83 -26.43 47.82
CA ASN A 165 -0.64 -26.66 47.02
C ASN A 165 -0.83 -27.86 46.08
N CYS A 166 -0.83 -27.60 44.77
CA CYS A 166 -0.83 -28.61 43.72
C CYS A 166 0.62 -28.88 43.30
N THR A 167 1.03 -30.15 43.16
CA THR A 167 2.42 -30.50 42.79
C THR A 167 2.45 -31.11 41.39
N ILE A 168 3.31 -30.61 40.51
CA ILE A 168 3.47 -31.09 39.13
C ILE A 168 4.84 -31.75 39.00
N ARG A 169 4.89 -33.02 38.55
CA ARG A 169 6.14 -33.73 38.27
C ARG A 169 6.27 -33.94 36.77
N ILE A 170 7.36 -33.43 36.19
CA ILE A 170 7.68 -33.61 34.76
C ILE A 170 8.95 -34.46 34.67
N SER A 171 8.88 -35.56 33.93
CA SER A 171 10.04 -36.39 33.64
C SER A 171 10.25 -36.51 32.13
N ASN A 172 11.47 -36.20 31.68
CA ASN A 172 11.99 -36.71 30.42
C ASN A 172 12.95 -37.85 30.78
N GLY A 173 13.08 -38.88 29.93
CA GLY A 173 13.79 -40.13 30.23
C GLY A 173 15.29 -40.04 30.56
N LYS A 174 15.82 -38.86 30.94
CA LYS A 174 17.21 -38.66 31.39
C LYS A 174 17.36 -37.86 32.71
N GLY A 175 16.28 -37.54 33.42
CA GLY A 175 16.36 -36.99 34.78
C GLY A 175 15.02 -36.43 35.30
N SER A 176 14.78 -36.57 36.61
CA SER A 176 13.60 -36.02 37.30
C SER A 176 13.98 -34.81 38.14
N ALA A 177 13.34 -33.66 37.91
CA ALA A 177 13.35 -32.54 38.84
C ALA A 177 12.12 -32.65 39.75
N GLU A 178 12.34 -32.67 41.06
CA GLU A 178 11.31 -32.65 42.09
C GLU A 178 11.42 -31.31 42.82
N VAL A 179 10.31 -30.59 42.93
CA VAL A 179 10.26 -29.31 43.65
C VAL A 179 9.35 -29.50 44.85
N VAL A 180 9.92 -29.51 46.05
CA VAL A 180 9.21 -29.37 47.33
C VAL A 180 9.96 -28.38 48.23
N HIS A 181 9.19 -27.57 48.96
CA HIS A 181 9.50 -26.27 49.55
C HIS A 181 10.40 -26.24 50.82
N VAL A 182 11.23 -25.18 50.89
CA VAL A 182 11.41 -24.18 51.97
C VAL A 182 11.75 -24.66 53.39
N LEU A 183 13.04 -24.67 53.68
CA LEU A 183 13.61 -23.99 54.85
C LEU A 183 14.77 -23.11 54.37
N ASP A 184 14.97 -21.97 55.03
CA ASP A 184 15.96 -20.91 54.77
C ASP A 184 15.66 -19.92 53.62
N LEU A 185 14.37 -19.61 53.41
CA LEU A 185 14.00 -18.49 52.53
C LEU A 185 14.32 -17.10 53.11
N GLU A 186 14.60 -16.93 54.41
CA GLU A 186 15.02 -15.62 54.94
C GLU A 186 16.50 -15.33 54.66
N GLU A 187 17.38 -16.34 54.73
CA GLU A 187 18.79 -16.17 54.36
C GLU A 187 18.98 -16.23 52.84
N ALA A 188 18.14 -16.97 52.12
CA ALA A 188 18.11 -16.96 50.67
C ALA A 188 17.39 -15.73 50.10
N LEU A 189 16.33 -15.17 50.71
CA LEU A 189 15.79 -13.86 50.32
C LEU A 189 16.72 -12.74 50.75
N PHE A 190 17.42 -12.83 51.89
CA PHE A 190 18.44 -11.83 52.23
C PHE A 190 19.62 -11.90 51.26
N ASN A 191 20.06 -13.10 50.84
CA ASN A 191 21.13 -13.24 49.85
C ASN A 191 20.67 -13.06 48.40
N LEU A 192 19.40 -13.29 48.08
CA LEU A 192 18.79 -13.05 46.76
C LEU A 192 18.37 -11.59 46.63
N GLU A 193 17.91 -10.92 47.68
CA GLU A 193 17.79 -9.45 47.71
C GLU A 193 19.17 -8.82 47.69
N LYS A 194 20.19 -9.42 48.31
CA LYS A 194 21.58 -8.93 48.23
C LYS A 194 22.28 -9.28 46.92
N ASN A 195 21.87 -10.34 46.21
CA ASN A 195 22.39 -10.73 44.89
C ASN A 195 21.59 -10.10 43.75
N ILE A 196 20.28 -9.92 43.89
CA ILE A 196 19.44 -9.08 43.03
C ILE A 196 19.83 -7.63 43.25
N ALA A 197 20.07 -7.13 44.48
CA ALA A 197 20.66 -5.81 44.68
C ALA A 197 22.09 -5.74 44.15
N ARG A 198 22.94 -6.77 44.29
CA ARG A 198 24.29 -6.77 43.70
C ARG A 198 24.32 -6.92 42.17
N GLN A 199 23.28 -7.45 41.53
CA GLN A 199 23.20 -7.55 40.06
C GLN A 199 22.30 -6.48 39.44
N SER A 200 21.38 -5.87 40.20
CA SER A 200 20.57 -4.72 39.80
C SER A 200 21.27 -3.38 40.10
N ASP A 201 22.19 -3.30 41.08
CA ASP A 201 23.00 -2.10 41.36
C ASP A 201 24.20 -1.92 40.43
N VAL A 202 24.51 -2.87 39.54
CA VAL A 202 25.59 -2.63 38.56
C VAL A 202 25.12 -1.69 37.44
N PHE A 203 23.81 -1.58 37.20
CA PHE A 203 23.24 -0.57 36.27
C PHE A 203 21.84 -0.10 36.69
N GLY A 204 21.66 0.31 37.95
CA GLY A 204 20.52 1.15 38.33
C GLY A 204 20.65 2.54 37.72
N THR A 205 19.53 3.25 37.51
CA THR A 205 19.50 4.63 36.96
C THR A 205 20.44 5.55 37.76
N GLN A 206 20.54 5.37 39.09
CA GLN A 206 21.50 6.08 39.95
C GLN A 206 22.97 5.71 39.71
N ALA A 207 23.29 4.48 39.31
CA ALA A 207 24.66 4.07 39.01
C ALA A 207 25.12 4.69 37.68
N VAL A 208 24.26 4.70 36.67
CA VAL A 208 24.48 5.39 35.39
C VAL A 208 24.57 6.91 35.60
N GLU A 209 23.67 7.50 36.39
CA GLU A 209 23.71 8.93 36.75
C GLU A 209 24.93 9.31 37.58
N LYS A 210 25.34 8.50 38.57
CA LYS A 210 26.60 8.71 39.32
C LYS A 210 27.83 8.53 38.45
N MET A 211 27.80 7.62 37.48
CA MET A 211 28.88 7.40 36.54
C MET A 211 29.01 8.59 35.57
N ILE A 212 27.87 9.11 35.07
CA ILE A 212 27.79 10.35 34.27
C ILE A 212 28.24 11.57 35.08
N SER A 213 27.85 11.69 36.36
CA SER A 213 28.24 12.80 37.24
C SER A 213 29.71 12.80 37.62
N ARG A 214 30.29 11.63 37.97
CA ARG A 214 31.75 11.47 38.18
C ARG A 214 32.53 11.76 36.90
N TYR A 215 31.91 11.52 35.76
CA TYR A 215 32.46 11.79 34.44
C TYR A 215 32.49 13.29 34.12
N ASP A 216 31.40 14.03 34.36
CA ASP A 216 31.37 15.49 34.16
C ASP A 216 32.40 16.19 35.06
N THR A 217 32.53 15.71 36.30
CA THR A 217 33.56 16.16 37.25
C THR A 217 34.98 15.95 36.71
N ARG A 218 35.30 14.77 36.16
CA ARG A 218 36.61 14.48 35.55
C ARG A 218 36.87 15.26 34.26
N LEU A 219 35.82 15.60 33.52
CA LEU A 219 35.92 16.43 32.33
C LEU A 219 36.30 17.87 32.72
N ASP A 220 35.71 18.39 33.80
CA ASP A 220 36.01 19.70 34.36
C ASP A 220 37.40 19.76 35.00
N GLU A 221 37.82 18.71 35.73
CA GLU A 221 39.19 18.54 36.22
C GLU A 221 40.22 18.55 35.07
N ASN A 222 39.95 17.84 33.96
CA ASN A 222 40.84 17.83 32.80
C ASN A 222 40.84 19.15 32.03
N ARG A 223 39.70 19.85 31.97
CA ARG A 223 39.59 21.20 31.40
C ARG A 223 40.42 22.19 32.21
N ALA A 224 40.40 22.10 33.54
CA ALA A 224 41.22 22.90 34.43
C ALA A 224 42.73 22.61 34.24
N LEU A 225 43.12 21.34 34.08
CA LEU A 225 44.52 20.96 33.81
C LEU A 225 45.02 21.41 32.42
N ASN A 226 44.13 21.45 31.42
CA ASN A 226 44.43 21.98 30.09
C ASN A 226 44.59 23.51 30.10
N ALA A 227 43.69 24.21 30.78
CA ALA A 227 43.76 25.66 30.98
C ALA A 227 45.05 26.08 31.73
N ALA A 228 45.56 25.20 32.59
CA ALA A 228 46.83 25.40 33.29
C ALA A 228 48.09 25.13 32.44
N GLY A 229 47.95 24.77 31.15
CA GLY A 229 49.08 24.58 30.21
C GLY A 229 49.99 23.38 30.51
N ARG A 230 49.55 22.42 31.34
CA ARG A 230 50.41 21.32 31.85
C ARG A 230 50.45 20.06 30.99
N TYR A 231 49.76 20.03 29.85
CA TYR A 231 49.83 18.95 28.86
C TYR A 231 50.14 19.49 27.46
N THR A 232 51.24 19.05 26.86
CA THR A 232 51.49 19.24 25.43
C THR A 232 50.49 18.40 24.64
N GLY A 233 49.83 19.02 23.65
CA GLY A 233 48.55 18.63 23.05
C GLY A 233 48.36 17.22 22.47
N GLY A 234 49.38 16.35 22.47
CA GLY A 234 49.26 14.95 22.03
C GLY A 234 48.54 14.03 23.02
N GLY A 235 48.73 14.21 24.33
CA GLY A 235 48.18 13.29 25.35
C GLY A 235 46.67 13.43 25.57
N VAL A 236 46.16 14.65 25.48
CA VAL A 236 44.75 14.97 25.73
C VAL A 236 43.85 14.54 24.57
N GLY A 237 44.35 14.60 23.34
CA GLY A 237 43.65 14.08 22.16
C GLY A 237 43.41 12.57 22.25
N LEU A 238 44.44 11.81 22.65
CA LEU A 238 44.36 10.36 22.81
C LEU A 238 43.43 9.96 23.96
N LEU A 239 43.50 10.66 25.09
CA LEU A 239 42.60 10.44 26.24
C LEU A 239 41.13 10.75 25.88
N ARG A 240 40.86 11.87 25.18
CA ARG A 240 39.50 12.20 24.72
C ARG A 240 38.97 11.15 23.73
N LYS A 241 39.82 10.62 22.85
CA LYS A 241 39.43 9.55 21.91
C LYS A 241 39.08 8.26 22.64
N ASN A 242 39.98 7.77 23.50
CA ASN A 242 39.77 6.55 24.28
C ASN A 242 38.53 6.66 25.17
N LEU A 243 38.28 7.86 25.71
CA LEU A 243 37.09 8.13 26.52
C LEU A 243 35.80 8.07 25.71
N LYS A 244 35.78 8.64 24.50
CA LYS A 244 34.63 8.56 23.59
C LYS A 244 34.32 7.12 23.16
N GLU A 245 35.36 6.35 22.83
CA GLU A 245 35.21 4.94 22.45
C GLU A 245 34.71 4.10 23.62
N HIS A 246 35.18 4.37 24.84
CA HIS A 246 34.71 3.68 26.04
C HIS A 246 33.24 4.00 26.37
N GLN A 247 32.82 5.26 26.24
CA GLN A 247 31.41 5.65 26.40
C GLN A 247 30.49 4.93 25.42
N LEU A 248 30.91 4.88 24.16
CA LEU A 248 30.16 4.21 23.11
C LEU A 248 30.09 2.70 23.37
N ALA A 249 31.19 2.08 23.81
CA ALA A 249 31.21 0.67 24.20
C ALA A 249 30.23 0.37 25.34
N ILE A 250 30.18 1.20 26.39
CA ILE A 250 29.24 1.03 27.52
C ILE A 250 27.79 1.17 27.04
N CYS A 251 27.48 2.17 26.21
CA CYS A 251 26.13 2.33 25.68
C CYS A 251 25.74 1.11 24.82
N ARG A 252 26.65 0.61 24.00
CA ARG A 252 26.45 -0.59 23.18
C ARG A 252 26.21 -1.83 24.04
N GLU A 253 27.02 -2.06 25.08
CA GLU A 253 26.85 -3.17 26.02
C GLU A 253 25.51 -3.08 26.77
N LEU A 254 25.08 -1.87 27.15
CA LEU A 254 23.76 -1.67 27.77
C LEU A 254 22.63 -2.03 26.80
N LEU A 255 22.71 -1.56 25.55
CA LEU A 255 21.70 -1.84 24.52
C LEU A 255 21.68 -3.33 24.12
N GLU A 256 22.84 -3.97 24.01
CA GLU A 256 22.97 -5.41 23.77
C GLU A 256 22.38 -6.22 24.92
N SER A 257 22.75 -5.90 26.16
CA SER A 257 22.31 -6.67 27.34
C SER A 257 20.85 -6.46 27.72
N ARG A 258 20.30 -5.25 27.56
CA ARG A 258 18.93 -4.92 27.97
C ARG A 258 17.90 -5.12 26.88
N CYS A 259 18.25 -4.88 25.63
CA CYS A 259 17.30 -4.97 24.52
C CYS A 259 17.54 -6.21 23.66
N GLY A 260 18.76 -6.78 23.68
CA GLY A 260 19.18 -7.90 22.84
C GLY A 260 19.76 -7.45 21.50
N LEU A 261 20.25 -6.22 21.37
CA LEU A 261 20.68 -5.67 20.09
C LEU A 261 21.96 -6.35 19.60
N PRO A 262 21.98 -6.90 18.38
CA PRO A 262 23.18 -7.51 17.84
C PRO A 262 24.31 -6.49 17.67
N ALA A 263 25.54 -6.89 18.04
CA ALA A 263 26.73 -6.05 17.92
C ALA A 263 26.93 -5.46 16.51
N GLU A 264 26.52 -6.17 15.45
CA GLU A 264 26.61 -5.68 14.07
C GLU A 264 25.69 -4.50 13.77
N LYS A 265 24.59 -4.32 14.51
CA LYS A 265 23.71 -3.15 14.38
C LYS A 265 24.21 -1.99 15.23
N LEU A 266 24.81 -2.30 16.37
CA LEU A 266 25.35 -1.33 17.31
C LEU A 266 26.56 -0.56 16.74
N LYS A 267 27.27 -1.12 15.76
CA LYS A 267 28.44 -0.48 15.14
C LYS A 267 28.11 0.84 14.42
N TYR A 268 26.84 1.03 14.01
CA TYR A 268 26.36 2.22 13.31
C TYR A 268 25.79 3.29 14.26
N LEU A 269 25.69 3.01 15.56
CA LEU A 269 25.30 4.03 16.54
C LEU A 269 26.43 5.03 16.74
N ASP A 270 26.12 6.31 16.52
CA ASP A 270 26.95 7.41 17.00
C ASP A 270 26.82 7.56 18.53
N ARG A 271 27.73 8.32 19.13
CA ARG A 271 27.81 8.49 20.58
C ARG A 271 26.60 9.20 21.19
N GLY A 272 26.10 10.25 20.54
CA GLY A 272 24.93 11.01 20.98
C GLY A 272 23.69 10.13 20.98
N LEU A 273 23.45 9.42 19.88
CA LEU A 273 22.32 8.51 19.76
C LEU A 273 22.42 7.29 20.66
N ALA A 274 23.61 6.68 20.76
CA ALA A 274 23.85 5.59 21.71
C ALA A 274 23.54 6.02 23.15
N ARG A 275 23.91 7.25 23.51
CA ARG A 275 23.61 7.83 24.83
C ARG A 275 22.11 8.07 25.01
N ASP A 276 21.42 8.64 24.03
CA ASP A 276 19.99 8.89 24.15
C ASP A 276 19.20 7.58 24.24
N LEU A 277 19.51 6.60 23.40
CA LEU A 277 18.91 5.26 23.48
C LEU A 277 19.24 4.57 24.80
N ALA A 278 20.49 4.64 25.26
CA ALA A 278 20.86 4.11 26.58
C ALA A 278 20.06 4.80 27.69
N LEU A 279 19.78 6.10 27.59
CA LEU A 279 18.93 6.84 28.53
C LEU A 279 17.47 6.37 28.45
N GLN A 280 16.89 6.25 27.25
CA GLN A 280 15.52 5.76 27.07
C GLN A 280 15.34 4.34 27.59
N VAL A 281 16.30 3.45 27.33
CA VAL A 281 16.32 2.08 27.84
C VAL A 281 16.51 2.06 29.36
N SER A 282 17.37 2.92 29.91
CA SER A 282 17.55 3.02 31.37
C SER A 282 16.33 3.57 32.12
N ARG A 283 15.42 4.24 31.40
CA ARG A 283 14.14 4.77 31.90
C ARG A 283 12.97 3.81 31.65
N ASP A 284 13.23 2.62 31.13
CA ASP A 284 12.23 1.63 30.70
C ASP A 284 11.23 2.17 29.65
N ASN A 285 11.57 3.26 28.95
CA ASN A 285 10.77 3.79 27.84
C ASN A 285 10.92 2.92 26.58
N ILE A 286 12.03 2.18 26.47
CA ILE A 286 12.31 1.25 25.39
C ILE A 286 12.76 -0.07 26.00
N THR A 287 12.01 -1.14 25.72
CA THR A 287 12.21 -2.45 26.39
C THR A 287 12.47 -3.60 25.41
N SER A 288 12.45 -3.35 24.10
CA SER A 288 12.69 -4.38 23.07
C SER A 288 13.63 -3.89 21.97
N ASN A 289 14.25 -4.84 21.27
CA ASN A 289 15.05 -4.58 20.07
C ASN A 289 14.29 -3.81 19.00
N GLU A 290 13.04 -4.19 18.73
CA GLU A 290 12.20 -3.52 17.74
C GLU A 290 11.95 -2.06 18.12
N ALA A 291 11.69 -1.79 19.40
CA ALA A 291 11.45 -0.43 19.88
C ALA A 291 12.74 0.42 19.88
N VAL A 292 13.90 -0.16 20.17
CA VAL A 292 15.19 0.54 19.99
C VAL A 292 15.40 0.85 18.52
N LEU A 293 15.19 -0.12 17.61
CA LEU A 293 15.37 0.10 16.18
C LEU A 293 14.39 1.15 15.65
N GLU A 294 13.14 1.15 16.11
CA GLU A 294 12.14 2.15 15.75
C GLU A 294 12.54 3.54 16.26
N HIS A 295 13.02 3.66 17.51
CA HIS A 295 13.45 4.93 18.08
C HIS A 295 14.76 5.43 17.47
N TYR A 296 15.73 4.54 17.28
CA TYR A 296 16.97 4.77 16.55
C TYR A 296 16.63 5.29 15.17
N ASN A 297 15.80 4.55 14.42
CA ASN A 297 15.38 4.94 13.09
C ASN A 297 14.60 6.25 13.10
N LYS A 298 13.79 6.53 14.13
CA LYS A 298 13.12 7.82 14.28
C LYS A 298 14.12 8.97 14.38
N ILE A 299 15.11 8.87 15.28
CA ILE A 299 16.14 9.89 15.48
C ILE A 299 17.04 9.98 14.24
N ILE A 300 17.52 8.85 13.74
CA ILE A 300 18.30 8.77 12.51
C ILE A 300 17.56 9.43 11.38
N SER A 301 16.28 9.16 11.22
CA SER A 301 15.51 9.74 10.13
C SER A 301 15.17 11.22 10.29
N GLN A 302 15.40 11.79 11.49
CA GLN A 302 15.37 13.23 11.71
C GLN A 302 16.69 13.90 11.29
N HIS A 303 17.79 13.14 11.25
CA HIS A 303 19.16 13.65 11.05
C HIS A 303 19.89 13.10 9.81
N HIS A 304 19.44 11.99 9.23
CA HIS A 304 20.11 11.24 8.17
C HIS A 304 19.16 10.77 7.05
N ILE A 305 19.75 10.66 5.87
CA ILE A 305 19.14 10.42 4.57
C ILE A 305 18.71 8.97 4.42
N THR A 306 19.45 8.01 4.94
CA THR A 306 19.27 6.61 4.51
C THR A 306 19.03 5.66 5.67
N ASP A 307 18.10 4.72 5.48
CA ASP A 307 17.94 3.54 6.33
C ASP A 307 19.30 2.82 6.45
N GLN A 308 19.62 2.27 7.63
CA GLN A 308 20.81 1.45 7.86
C GLN A 308 20.96 0.35 6.82
N ASP A 309 19.85 -0.24 6.38
CA ASP A 309 19.87 -1.30 5.38
C ASP A 309 20.43 -0.76 4.05
N ALA A 310 20.09 0.47 3.65
CA ALA A 310 20.60 1.10 2.44
C ALA A 310 22.10 1.42 2.55
N VAL A 311 22.55 1.93 3.71
CA VAL A 311 23.97 2.18 3.99
C VAL A 311 24.76 0.88 3.93
N ALA A 312 24.30 -0.15 4.64
CA ALA A 312 24.96 -1.45 4.67
C ALA A 312 25.02 -2.13 3.30
N LEU A 313 24.03 -1.90 2.43
CA LEU A 313 24.06 -2.36 1.05
C LEU A 313 25.13 -1.63 0.23
N ASN A 314 25.22 -0.31 0.35
CA ASN A 314 26.26 0.46 -0.33
C ASN A 314 27.67 0.09 0.16
N ASP A 315 27.87 -0.08 1.46
CA ASP A 315 29.16 -0.54 2.02
C ASP A 315 29.59 -1.88 1.42
N LYS A 316 28.64 -2.80 1.18
CA LYS A 316 28.92 -4.09 0.51
C LYS A 316 29.30 -3.89 -0.96
N LEU A 317 28.65 -2.96 -1.65
CA LEU A 317 28.98 -2.65 -3.04
C LEU A 317 30.38 -2.04 -3.14
N GLU A 318 30.70 -1.06 -2.29
CA GLU A 318 32.03 -0.44 -2.23
C GLU A 318 33.11 -1.47 -1.87
N ALA A 319 32.85 -2.33 -0.89
CA ALA A 319 33.77 -3.41 -0.51
C ALA A 319 33.99 -4.41 -1.66
N PHE A 320 32.96 -4.67 -2.48
CA PHE A 320 33.09 -5.53 -3.65
C PHE A 320 33.90 -4.83 -4.76
N GLU A 321 33.59 -3.57 -5.08
CA GLU A 321 34.29 -2.79 -6.11
C GLU A 321 35.78 -2.61 -5.75
N ALA A 322 36.11 -2.49 -4.46
CA ALA A 322 37.49 -2.43 -3.97
C ALA A 322 38.31 -3.70 -4.25
N THR A 323 37.67 -4.85 -4.56
CA THR A 323 38.38 -6.08 -4.96
C THR A 323 38.90 -6.02 -6.39
N GLY A 324 38.44 -5.06 -7.21
CA GLY A 324 38.71 -5.00 -8.64
C GLY A 324 37.99 -6.07 -9.48
N ALA A 325 37.15 -6.90 -8.86
CA ALA A 325 36.32 -7.86 -9.58
C ALA A 325 35.24 -7.14 -10.39
N GLN A 326 34.95 -7.65 -11.59
CA GLN A 326 33.83 -7.15 -12.39
C GLN A 326 32.51 -7.41 -11.65
N LEU A 327 31.70 -6.37 -11.50
CA LEU A 327 30.39 -6.48 -10.86
C LEU A 327 29.50 -7.44 -11.65
N PRO A 328 28.90 -8.47 -11.02
CA PRO A 328 27.99 -9.41 -11.70
C PRO A 328 26.60 -8.80 -11.96
N VAL A 329 26.53 -7.47 -12.02
CA VAL A 329 25.33 -6.67 -12.28
C VAL A 329 25.64 -5.73 -13.44
N THR A 330 24.89 -5.84 -14.53
CA THR A 330 25.05 -4.98 -15.71
C THR A 330 23.75 -4.24 -16.00
N PHE A 331 23.84 -3.03 -16.56
CA PHE A 331 22.69 -2.27 -17.07
C PHE A 331 22.83 -2.25 -18.59
N LEU A 332 21.84 -2.79 -19.31
CA LEU A 332 21.88 -2.86 -20.78
C LEU A 332 21.28 -1.61 -21.43
N GLU A 333 20.23 -1.06 -20.84
CA GLU A 333 19.67 0.23 -21.25
C GLU A 333 19.96 1.27 -20.16
N GLU A 334 20.41 2.45 -20.58
CA GLU A 334 20.28 3.62 -19.73
C GLU A 334 18.78 3.87 -19.52
N PRO A 335 18.34 4.29 -18.32
CA PRO A 335 16.97 4.73 -18.14
C PRO A 335 16.67 5.79 -19.19
N VAL A 336 15.72 5.52 -20.09
CA VAL A 336 15.29 6.48 -21.10
C VAL A 336 14.72 7.67 -20.32
N GLN A 337 15.46 8.78 -20.32
CA GLN A 337 14.88 10.07 -19.93
C GLN A 337 13.74 10.32 -20.94
N PRO A 338 12.53 10.69 -20.50
CA PRO A 338 11.43 10.92 -21.43
C PRO A 338 11.89 11.87 -22.55
N ASP A 339 11.80 11.40 -23.80
CA ASP A 339 12.41 12.04 -24.98
C ASP A 339 11.79 13.41 -25.34
N ASP A 340 10.64 13.74 -24.74
CA ASP A 340 9.99 15.04 -24.90
C ASP A 340 10.49 16.02 -23.83
N VAL A 341 11.42 16.89 -24.22
CA VAL A 341 11.79 18.07 -23.41
C VAL A 341 10.60 19.02 -23.40
N GLU A 342 9.66 18.78 -22.48
CA GLU A 342 8.59 19.72 -22.19
C GLU A 342 9.17 21.10 -21.85
N ALA A 343 8.57 22.16 -22.39
CA ALA A 343 8.97 23.52 -22.07
C ALA A 343 8.98 23.72 -20.54
N GLY A 344 10.12 24.12 -19.98
CA GLY A 344 10.30 24.26 -18.52
C GLY A 344 11.12 23.14 -17.88
N ARG A 345 11.45 22.05 -18.58
CA ARG A 345 12.44 21.06 -18.11
C ARG A 345 13.86 21.45 -18.56
N PRO A 346 14.90 21.14 -17.77
CA PRO A 346 16.28 21.33 -18.19
C PRO A 346 16.56 20.49 -19.44
N ASP A 347 17.10 21.12 -20.48
CA ASP A 347 17.58 20.38 -21.65
C ASP A 347 18.85 19.57 -21.31
N ALA A 348 19.32 18.74 -22.25
CA ALA A 348 20.51 17.91 -22.05
C ALA A 348 21.78 18.72 -21.70
N GLY A 349 21.88 19.98 -22.12
CA GLY A 349 23.00 20.87 -21.79
C GLY A 349 22.88 21.50 -20.40
N GLN A 350 21.66 21.75 -19.94
CA GLN A 350 21.36 22.30 -18.61
C GLN A 350 21.34 21.21 -17.52
N LYS A 351 20.96 19.99 -17.87
CA LYS A 351 20.76 18.88 -16.93
C LYS A 351 21.93 18.66 -15.96
N PRO A 352 23.22 18.66 -16.41
CA PRO A 352 24.35 18.49 -15.50
C PRO A 352 24.42 19.55 -14.40
N LEU A 353 24.09 20.81 -14.71
CA LEU A 353 24.00 21.87 -13.70
C LEU A 353 22.87 21.62 -12.70
N HIS A 354 21.68 21.29 -13.21
CA HIS A 354 20.52 21.03 -12.37
C HIS A 354 20.74 19.81 -11.46
N ASP A 355 21.45 18.79 -11.94
CA ASP A 355 21.88 17.65 -11.11
C ASP A 355 22.91 18.04 -10.06
N PHE A 356 23.92 18.83 -10.43
CA PHE A 356 24.91 19.36 -9.48
C PHE A 356 24.23 20.12 -8.33
N VAL A 357 23.34 21.06 -8.65
CA VAL A 357 22.63 21.85 -7.64
C VAL A 357 21.66 20.97 -6.85
N GLY A 358 20.98 20.03 -7.50
CA GLY A 358 20.13 19.05 -6.82
C GLY A 358 20.90 18.18 -5.82
N ASP A 359 22.09 17.71 -6.16
CA ASP A 359 22.98 16.92 -5.28
C ASP A 359 23.52 17.75 -4.12
N LEU A 360 23.80 19.03 -4.39
CA LEU A 360 24.20 20.00 -3.37
C LEU A 360 23.08 20.22 -2.35
N ILE A 361 21.83 20.39 -2.82
CA ILE A 361 20.63 20.54 -1.97
C ILE A 361 20.34 19.26 -1.20
N LEU A 362 20.41 18.08 -1.84
CA LEU A 362 19.94 16.84 -1.25
C LEU A 362 20.73 16.41 -0.03
N GLY A 363 22.05 16.55 -0.09
CA GLY A 363 22.84 15.77 0.83
C GLY A 363 22.95 16.40 2.22
N GLU A 364 23.36 15.53 3.13
CA GLU A 364 23.36 15.70 4.58
C GLU A 364 24.40 16.69 5.05
N ASN A 365 24.05 17.54 6.00
CA ASN A 365 25.01 18.36 6.75
C ASN A 365 26.23 17.49 7.11
N ALA A 366 27.37 17.67 6.42
CA ALA A 366 28.55 16.82 6.53
C ALA A 366 29.09 16.81 7.97
N GLY A 367 28.71 17.82 8.75
CA GLY A 367 28.89 17.87 10.19
C GLY A 367 28.37 16.63 10.93
N ASP A 368 27.32 15.97 10.46
CA ASP A 368 26.74 14.77 11.10
C ASP A 368 27.18 13.47 10.40
N TYR A 369 27.21 13.43 9.06
CA TYR A 369 27.70 12.25 8.31
C TYR A 369 29.22 11.98 8.52
N ASP A 370 30.06 13.02 8.57
CA ASP A 370 31.50 12.83 8.79
C ASP A 370 31.83 12.56 10.28
N LYS A 371 30.93 12.90 11.22
CA LYS A 371 31.04 12.42 12.61
C LYS A 371 30.85 10.90 12.67
N ASP A 372 30.07 10.32 11.76
CA ASP A 372 29.71 8.90 11.76
C ASP A 372 30.78 7.99 11.14
N ILE A 373 31.49 8.46 10.11
CA ILE A 373 32.50 7.65 9.40
C ILE A 373 33.91 7.81 10.03
N GLY A 374 34.19 8.91 10.71
CA GLY A 374 35.51 9.21 11.25
C GLY A 374 35.79 8.57 12.62
N ARG A 375 36.50 7.42 12.66
CA ARG A 375 37.26 6.92 13.86
C ARG A 375 38.23 7.96 14.47
N THR A 376 38.39 9.13 13.85
CA THR A 376 39.29 10.22 14.24
C THR A 376 38.57 11.52 14.63
N GLY A 377 37.25 11.61 14.48
CA GLY A 377 36.48 12.82 14.78
C GLY A 377 36.84 14.04 13.92
N ARG A 378 37.37 13.82 12.71
CA ARG A 378 37.63 14.88 11.72
C ARG A 378 36.56 14.83 10.64
N LEU A 379 35.96 15.99 10.36
CA LEU A 379 35.18 16.22 9.15
C LEU A 379 36.11 16.03 7.96
N ASP A 380 35.95 14.95 7.19
CA ASP A 380 36.86 14.67 6.07
C ASP A 380 36.37 15.31 4.77
N GLY A 381 35.12 15.79 4.70
CA GLY A 381 34.54 16.47 3.54
C GLY A 381 34.35 15.55 2.33
N ARG A 382 34.39 14.21 2.52
CA ARG A 382 34.34 13.24 1.41
C ARG A 382 33.11 13.37 0.55
N ARG A 383 31.96 13.68 1.13
CA ARG A 383 30.73 13.88 0.36
C ARG A 383 30.86 15.04 -0.62
N MET A 384 31.23 16.22 -0.13
CA MET A 384 31.39 17.40 -0.99
C MET A 384 32.46 17.17 -2.05
N ARG A 385 33.53 16.43 -1.73
CA ARG A 385 34.49 15.96 -2.73
C ARG A 385 33.84 15.08 -3.79
N ASN A 386 33.05 14.09 -3.41
CA ASN A 386 32.39 13.20 -4.38
C ASN A 386 31.40 13.96 -5.27
N ILE A 387 30.65 14.91 -4.72
CA ILE A 387 29.75 15.79 -5.51
C ILE A 387 30.59 16.64 -6.46
N PHE A 388 31.65 17.27 -5.97
CA PHE A 388 32.48 18.17 -6.78
C PHE A 388 33.23 17.40 -7.87
N GLU A 389 33.70 16.19 -7.58
CA GLU A 389 34.37 15.33 -8.55
C GLU A 389 33.38 14.82 -9.60
N ALA A 390 32.18 14.39 -9.18
CA ALA A 390 31.12 13.95 -10.08
C ALA A 390 30.64 15.08 -11.02
N HIS A 391 30.72 16.34 -10.57
CA HIS A 391 30.27 17.52 -11.30
C HIS A 391 31.40 18.49 -11.64
N LYS A 392 32.63 18.01 -11.73
CA LYS A 392 33.82 18.88 -11.83
C LYS A 392 33.81 19.76 -13.07
N ASP A 393 33.27 19.26 -14.18
CA ASP A 393 33.24 19.99 -15.45
C ASP A 393 32.26 21.18 -15.38
N VAL A 394 31.08 20.92 -14.80
CA VAL A 394 30.05 21.94 -14.51
C VAL A 394 30.60 23.01 -13.57
N LEU A 395 31.16 22.58 -12.44
CA LEU A 395 31.69 23.47 -11.42
C LEU A 395 32.87 24.31 -11.94
N SER A 396 33.78 23.68 -12.69
CA SER A 396 34.93 24.37 -13.30
C SER A 396 34.47 25.44 -14.29
N GLY A 397 33.46 25.15 -15.11
CA GLY A 397 32.87 26.12 -16.04
C GLY A 397 32.28 27.33 -15.31
N ILE A 398 31.48 27.09 -14.28
CA ILE A 398 30.84 28.15 -13.48
C ILE A 398 31.87 29.02 -12.77
N LEU A 399 32.87 28.40 -12.12
CA LEU A 399 33.92 29.13 -11.40
C LEU A 399 34.79 29.95 -12.36
N ALA A 400 35.15 29.40 -13.52
CA ALA A 400 35.93 30.12 -14.52
C ALA A 400 35.17 31.36 -15.04
N GLU A 401 33.88 31.23 -15.32
CA GLU A 401 33.05 32.36 -15.77
C GLU A 401 32.88 33.42 -14.67
N ARG A 402 32.55 32.99 -13.44
CA ARG A 402 32.36 33.90 -12.31
C ARG A 402 33.62 34.65 -11.95
N ALA A 403 34.78 34.01 -12.06
CA ALA A 403 36.05 34.64 -11.73
C ALA A 403 36.62 35.49 -12.86
N ALA A 404 36.31 35.18 -14.12
CA ALA A 404 36.59 36.08 -15.25
C ALA A 404 35.80 37.38 -15.14
N ASN A 405 34.58 37.34 -14.59
CA ASN A 405 33.72 38.49 -14.41
C ASN A 405 33.14 38.53 -12.98
N PRO A 406 33.92 38.93 -11.96
CA PRO A 406 33.43 39.02 -10.59
C PRO A 406 32.19 39.91 -10.51
N GLY A 407 31.09 39.37 -9.98
CA GLY A 407 29.80 40.06 -9.90
C GLY A 407 28.84 39.80 -11.06
N ALA A 408 29.30 39.27 -12.21
CA ALA A 408 28.42 38.87 -13.31
C ALA A 408 27.83 37.46 -13.09
N GLU A 409 26.54 37.29 -13.36
CA GLU A 409 25.87 35.99 -13.31
C GLU A 409 26.47 35.06 -14.37
N PRO A 410 27.00 33.88 -13.99
CA PRO A 410 27.41 32.89 -14.97
C PRO A 410 26.22 32.46 -15.82
N ALA A 411 26.35 32.49 -17.15
CA ALA A 411 25.30 32.14 -18.09
C ALA A 411 24.74 30.73 -17.85
N ALA A 412 25.58 29.81 -17.37
CA ALA A 412 25.16 28.47 -16.98
C ALA A 412 24.05 28.51 -15.92
N LEU A 413 24.12 29.41 -14.93
CA LEU A 413 23.12 29.49 -13.85
C LEU A 413 21.78 30.10 -14.27
N GLY A 414 21.69 30.67 -15.49
CA GLY A 414 20.50 31.36 -15.96
C GLY A 414 19.26 30.47 -16.08
N SER A 415 19.42 29.14 -16.12
CA SER A 415 18.32 28.19 -16.14
C SER A 415 17.76 27.84 -14.75
N LEU A 416 18.42 28.24 -13.65
CA LEU A 416 17.97 27.95 -12.28
C LEU A 416 16.89 28.94 -11.83
N HIS A 417 16.03 28.51 -10.90
CA HIS A 417 15.09 29.39 -10.22
C HIS A 417 15.85 30.51 -9.46
N GLU A 418 15.35 31.75 -9.51
CA GLU A 418 16.05 32.94 -8.99
C GLU A 418 16.54 32.80 -7.54
N GLU A 419 15.73 32.22 -6.66
CA GLU A 419 16.12 32.01 -5.25
C GLU A 419 17.27 30.99 -5.10
N VAL A 420 17.24 29.90 -5.88
CA VAL A 420 18.28 28.87 -5.90
C VAL A 420 19.56 29.45 -6.48
N LYS A 421 19.41 30.17 -7.60
CA LYS A 421 20.50 30.87 -8.27
C LYS A 421 21.19 31.85 -7.33
N GLY A 422 20.43 32.67 -6.61
CA GLY A 422 20.97 33.60 -5.61
C GLY A 422 21.74 32.89 -4.49
N ALA A 423 21.24 31.74 -4.02
CA ALA A 423 21.93 30.92 -3.02
C ALA A 423 23.25 30.36 -3.58
N VAL A 424 23.25 29.80 -4.79
CA VAL A 424 24.45 29.25 -5.46
C VAL A 424 25.47 30.37 -5.77
N LEU A 425 25.03 31.53 -6.25
CA LEU A 425 25.92 32.67 -6.49
C LEU A 425 26.60 33.15 -5.22
N SER A 426 25.83 33.30 -4.14
CA SER A 426 26.40 33.68 -2.85
C SER A 426 27.40 32.64 -2.34
N LEU A 427 27.16 31.36 -2.64
CA LEU A 427 28.07 30.28 -2.31
C LEU A 427 29.40 30.47 -3.03
N LEU A 428 29.34 30.59 -4.36
CA LEU A 428 30.51 30.73 -5.22
C LEU A 428 31.35 31.96 -4.85
N ASP A 429 30.69 33.07 -4.49
CA ASP A 429 31.37 34.27 -4.01
C ASP A 429 32.10 34.03 -2.69
N ALA A 430 31.52 33.25 -1.77
CA ALA A 430 32.21 32.86 -0.53
C ALA A 430 33.42 31.96 -0.83
N ILE A 431 33.30 31.01 -1.77
CA ILE A 431 34.42 30.17 -2.25
C ILE A 431 35.55 31.05 -2.79
N LEU A 432 35.23 31.95 -3.72
CA LEU A 432 36.22 32.80 -4.39
C LEU A 432 36.87 33.78 -3.42
N LYS A 433 36.10 34.38 -2.50
CA LYS A 433 36.62 35.28 -1.48
C LYS A 433 37.61 34.58 -0.56
N GLN A 434 37.23 33.43 0.00
CA GLN A 434 38.10 32.68 0.91
C GLN A 434 39.36 32.18 0.21
N HIS A 435 39.24 31.79 -1.06
CA HIS A 435 40.41 31.44 -1.87
C HIS A 435 41.32 32.64 -2.14
N GLY A 436 40.75 33.80 -2.51
CA GLY A 436 41.48 35.04 -2.72
C GLY A 436 42.27 35.46 -1.47
N GLU A 437 41.67 35.33 -0.29
CA GLU A 437 42.33 35.57 1.00
C GLU A 437 43.47 34.57 1.25
N ALA A 438 43.27 33.29 0.93
CA ALA A 438 44.29 32.23 1.10
C ALA A 438 45.47 32.37 0.11
N VAL A 439 45.24 32.88 -1.10
CA VAL A 439 46.29 33.18 -2.09
C VAL A 439 47.03 34.45 -1.71
N ALA A 440 46.32 35.51 -1.30
CA ALA A 440 46.93 36.76 -0.87
C ALA A 440 47.79 36.60 0.40
N GLY A 441 47.49 35.61 1.24
CA GLY A 441 48.26 35.27 2.43
C GLY A 441 49.49 34.39 2.20
N ASN A 442 49.75 33.94 0.96
CA ASN A 442 50.90 33.09 0.62
C ASN A 442 51.88 33.82 -0.32
N ASP A 443 53.16 33.91 0.07
CA ASP A 443 54.28 34.53 -0.69
C ASP A 443 54.60 33.86 -2.05
N PHE A 444 53.80 32.89 -2.50
CA PHE A 444 53.96 32.16 -3.76
C PHE A 444 53.32 32.84 -4.99
N ALA A 445 52.70 34.01 -4.82
CA ALA A 445 51.92 34.67 -5.87
C ALA A 445 52.75 35.19 -7.07
N SER A 446 54.08 35.20 -7.02
CA SER A 446 54.90 35.85 -8.05
C SER A 446 55.31 34.98 -9.25
N GLU A 447 55.09 33.65 -9.25
CA GLU A 447 55.66 32.76 -10.30
C GLU A 447 54.66 32.10 -11.28
N GLN A 448 53.34 32.28 -11.15
CA GLN A 448 52.35 31.60 -12.02
C GLN A 448 51.34 32.51 -12.76
N ALA A 449 51.71 33.75 -13.07
CA ALA A 449 50.77 34.71 -13.70
C ALA A 449 50.50 34.50 -15.21
N GLU A 450 51.20 33.61 -15.91
CA GLU A 450 51.03 33.40 -17.36
C GLU A 450 50.37 32.04 -17.68
N GLY A 451 49.05 31.91 -17.46
CA GLY A 451 48.31 30.70 -17.87
C GLY A 451 46.91 30.53 -17.29
N SER A 452 46.03 31.54 -17.35
CA SER A 452 44.75 31.57 -16.62
C SER A 452 43.70 30.50 -17.01
N LYS A 453 43.85 29.78 -18.13
CA LYS A 453 42.89 28.74 -18.56
C LYS A 453 43.12 27.35 -17.97
N GLY A 454 44.34 27.02 -17.52
CA GLY A 454 44.62 25.76 -16.81
C GLY A 454 44.40 25.82 -15.30
N TRP A 455 44.28 27.05 -14.76
CA TRP A 455 44.37 27.31 -13.34
C TRP A 455 43.17 26.82 -12.51
N TYR A 456 41.94 26.91 -13.02
CA TYR A 456 40.75 26.40 -12.32
C TYR A 456 40.71 24.87 -12.31
N GLY A 457 41.11 24.25 -13.42
CA GLY A 457 41.31 22.80 -13.49
C GLY A 457 42.37 22.35 -12.49
N ASP A 458 43.47 23.11 -12.35
CA ASP A 458 44.50 22.89 -11.34
C ASP A 458 43.99 23.14 -9.91
N PHE A 459 43.16 24.16 -9.67
CA PHE A 459 42.58 24.45 -8.36
C PHE A 459 41.62 23.35 -7.92
N ILE A 460 40.72 22.91 -8.81
CA ILE A 460 39.83 21.77 -8.60
C ILE A 460 40.67 20.50 -8.43
N ALA A 461 41.65 20.24 -9.30
CA ALA A 461 42.54 19.09 -9.19
C ALA A 461 43.42 19.12 -7.93
N ARG A 462 43.80 20.28 -7.40
CA ARG A 462 44.51 20.41 -6.11
C ARG A 462 43.56 20.25 -4.93
N LEU A 463 42.32 20.76 -5.03
CA LEU A 463 41.25 20.46 -4.08
C LEU A 463 40.93 18.96 -4.02
N THR A 464 41.07 18.23 -5.13
CA THR A 464 40.89 16.77 -5.18
C THR A 464 42.18 15.99 -4.79
N ASN A 465 43.35 16.28 -5.40
CA ASN A 465 44.60 15.50 -5.28
C ASN A 465 45.40 15.70 -3.98
N ASP A 466 45.41 16.90 -3.36
CA ASP A 466 46.20 17.12 -2.12
C ASP A 466 45.63 16.33 -0.92
N PHE A 467 44.43 15.78 -1.07
CA PHE A 467 43.76 14.97 -0.05
C PHE A 467 44.04 13.47 -0.19
N ASP A 468 44.22 12.93 -1.39
CA ASP A 468 44.62 11.53 -1.58
C ASP A 468 45.97 11.24 -0.89
N LYS A 469 46.89 12.21 -0.91
CA LYS A 469 48.18 12.14 -0.19
C LYS A 469 48.04 12.11 1.34
N SER A 470 46.89 12.49 1.91
CA SER A 470 46.64 12.39 3.35
C SER A 470 46.20 10.99 3.79
N ARG A 471 45.84 10.12 2.82
CA ARG A 471 45.43 8.73 3.02
C ARG A 471 46.63 7.77 3.08
N ASP A 472 47.76 8.14 2.49
CA ASP A 472 49.00 7.36 2.39
C ASP A 472 49.99 7.53 3.57
N VAL A 473 49.57 8.12 4.69
CA VAL A 473 50.40 8.03 5.91
C VAL A 473 50.20 6.64 6.50
N ASP A 474 51.12 5.74 6.15
CA ASP A 474 51.17 4.36 6.60
C ASP A 474 51.07 4.29 8.14
N VAL A 475 49.94 3.77 8.64
CA VAL A 475 49.62 3.72 10.08
C VAL A 475 50.61 2.79 10.80
N ASP A 476 51.31 1.93 10.06
CA ASP A 476 52.31 1.00 10.57
C ASP A 476 53.65 1.67 10.93
N ASP A 477 53.88 2.94 10.54
CA ASP A 477 55.13 3.67 10.81
C ASP A 477 55.08 4.58 12.07
N LEU A 478 53.89 4.74 12.66
CA LEU A 478 53.66 5.55 13.86
C LEU A 478 54.32 5.00 15.16
N PRO A 479 54.41 3.66 15.37
CA PRO A 479 55.03 3.10 16.58
C PRO A 479 56.55 3.36 16.68
N GLN A 480 57.26 3.47 15.56
CA GLN A 480 58.72 3.69 15.56
C GLN A 480 59.10 5.12 15.99
N ARG A 481 58.28 6.11 15.62
CA ARG A 481 58.50 7.52 16.03
C ARG A 481 58.27 7.76 17.52
N ILE A 482 57.31 7.06 18.14
CA ILE A 482 56.98 7.21 19.56
C ILE A 482 58.05 6.58 20.47
N GLN A 483 58.82 5.59 20.00
CA GLN A 483 59.91 5.00 20.78
C GLN A 483 61.14 5.91 20.93
N HIS A 484 61.35 6.86 20.01
CA HIS A 484 62.52 7.75 20.06
C HIS A 484 62.39 8.89 21.08
N GLU A 485 61.16 9.28 21.48
CA GLU A 485 60.93 10.40 22.41
C GLU A 485 60.84 9.99 23.89
N LYS A 486 60.70 8.70 24.21
CA LYS A 486 60.45 8.22 25.59
C LYS A 486 61.69 8.07 26.49
N PHE A 487 62.92 8.26 26.00
CA PHE A 487 64.15 8.00 26.78
C PHE A 487 64.87 9.26 27.32
N GLY A 488 64.27 10.45 27.26
CA GLY A 488 64.96 11.73 27.57
C GLY A 488 64.86 12.30 28.99
N ILE A 489 64.03 11.77 29.90
CA ILE A 489 63.76 12.43 31.21
C ILE A 489 63.99 11.45 32.37
N GLY A 490 65.24 11.33 32.79
CA GLY A 490 65.67 10.44 33.87
C GLY A 490 66.70 11.07 34.81
N GLY A 491 66.43 12.26 35.34
CA GLY A 491 67.31 12.94 36.31
C GLY A 491 66.59 13.29 37.62
N GLU A 492 67.27 13.09 38.75
CA GLU A 492 66.79 13.32 40.13
C GLU A 492 66.21 14.73 40.37
N LYS A 493 66.58 15.71 39.55
CA LYS A 493 66.02 17.07 39.58
C LYS A 493 64.51 17.10 39.32
N GLY A 494 64.01 16.26 38.40
CA GLY A 494 62.58 16.19 38.07
C GLY A 494 61.71 15.62 39.19
N ARG A 495 62.28 14.86 40.14
CA ARG A 495 61.55 14.34 41.31
C ARG A 495 61.47 15.35 42.44
N ALA A 496 62.46 16.23 42.58
CA ALA A 496 62.45 17.30 43.59
C ALA A 496 61.45 18.40 43.22
N ASP A 497 61.43 18.80 41.94
CA ASP A 497 60.55 19.86 41.45
C ASP A 497 59.06 19.43 41.50
N PHE A 498 58.76 18.16 41.20
CA PHE A 498 57.40 17.62 41.31
C PHE A 498 56.87 17.62 42.76
N LYS A 499 57.74 17.38 43.75
CA LYS A 499 57.35 17.35 45.16
C LYS A 499 57.07 18.76 45.70
N ALA A 500 57.88 19.75 45.30
CA ALA A 500 57.68 21.15 45.67
C ALA A 500 56.39 21.72 45.06
N ASP A 501 56.08 21.38 43.81
CA ASP A 501 54.83 21.78 43.14
C ASP A 501 53.59 21.12 43.77
N TYR A 502 53.70 19.87 44.22
CA TYR A 502 52.60 19.17 44.88
C TYR A 502 52.24 19.81 46.24
N GLU A 503 53.25 20.13 47.05
CA GLU A 503 53.05 20.74 48.38
C GLU A 503 52.56 22.21 48.27
N TYR A 504 52.99 22.96 47.24
CA TYR A 504 52.51 24.31 46.96
C TYR A 504 51.06 24.34 46.44
N THR A 505 50.65 23.33 45.69
CA THR A 505 49.27 23.20 45.16
C THR A 505 48.30 22.86 46.29
N GLN A 506 48.72 22.07 47.27
CA GLN A 506 47.89 21.68 48.41
C GLN A 506 47.61 22.85 49.36
N ALA A 507 48.57 23.77 49.54
CA ALA A 507 48.42 24.96 50.39
C ALA A 507 47.53 26.08 49.80
N ASN A 508 47.33 26.10 48.48
CA ASN A 508 46.49 27.10 47.80
C ASN A 508 45.05 26.62 47.53
N MET A 509 44.80 25.31 47.61
CA MET A 509 43.48 24.69 47.48
C MET A 509 42.50 25.12 48.59
N ASP A 510 42.99 25.31 49.82
CA ASP A 510 42.13 25.71 50.95
C ASP A 510 41.63 27.16 50.86
N LYS A 511 42.22 27.99 49.99
CA LYS A 511 41.83 29.39 49.79
C LYS A 511 40.85 29.60 48.64
N LEU A 512 40.71 28.64 47.74
CA LEU A 512 39.86 28.73 46.54
C LEU A 512 38.45 28.15 46.73
N MET A 513 38.22 27.42 47.81
CA MET A 513 36.94 26.75 48.11
C MET A 513 35.85 27.67 48.70
N ASP A 514 36.08 28.98 48.83
CA ASP A 514 35.15 29.89 49.55
C ASP A 514 34.50 30.99 48.70
N LEU A 515 34.53 30.90 47.36
CA LEU A 515 33.87 31.89 46.48
C LEU A 515 32.81 31.25 45.57
N LYS A 516 31.54 31.46 45.94
CA LYS A 516 30.35 31.22 45.10
C LYS A 516 30.01 32.50 44.32
N ASP A 517 30.66 32.78 43.18
CA ASP A 517 30.17 33.81 42.24
C ASP A 517 30.01 33.25 40.81
N PRO A 518 28.77 33.13 40.30
CA PRO A 518 28.47 32.66 38.94
C PRO A 518 29.04 33.53 37.80
N ARG A 519 29.44 34.79 38.06
CA ARG A 519 29.89 35.72 37.02
C ARG A 519 31.29 35.43 36.45
N PHE A 520 32.07 34.58 37.13
CA PHE A 520 33.38 34.15 36.63
C PHE A 520 33.27 33.21 35.41
N MET A 521 32.11 32.56 35.21
CA MET A 521 31.89 31.60 34.13
C MET A 521 31.62 32.28 32.77
N ASP A 522 30.90 33.40 32.78
CA ASP A 522 30.54 34.11 31.54
C ASP A 522 31.74 34.85 30.91
N GLU A 523 32.71 35.28 31.73
CA GLU A 523 33.93 35.97 31.27
C GLU A 523 35.01 34.99 30.75
N LEU A 524 34.94 33.71 31.14
CA LEU A 524 35.88 32.66 30.72
C LEU A 524 35.49 32.08 29.34
N ASP A 525 34.19 31.87 29.09
CA ASP A 525 33.68 31.36 27.82
C ASP A 525 33.94 32.33 26.64
N TYR A 526 33.96 33.65 26.90
CA TYR A 526 34.23 34.65 25.87
C TYR A 526 35.72 34.75 25.48
N ASN A 527 36.63 34.63 26.45
CA ASN A 527 38.07 34.75 26.18
C ASN A 527 38.69 33.47 25.59
N MET A 528 38.09 32.30 25.85
CA MET A 528 38.57 31.01 25.35
C MET A 528 38.30 30.78 23.85
N ALA A 529 37.26 31.40 23.27
CA ALA A 529 36.98 31.30 21.84
C ALA A 529 38.01 32.04 20.96
N VAL A 530 38.80 32.95 21.53
CA VAL A 530 39.68 33.88 20.79
C VAL A 530 41.15 33.42 20.75
N GLU A 531 41.58 32.52 21.65
CA GLU A 531 42.98 32.06 21.71
C GLU A 531 43.26 30.71 21.04
N ASP A 532 42.29 29.79 20.98
CA ASP A 532 42.46 28.46 20.35
C ASP A 532 42.61 28.54 18.81
N ASP A 533 42.12 29.62 18.18
CA ASP A 533 42.18 29.83 16.72
C ASP A 533 43.57 30.23 16.21
N LYS A 534 44.54 30.54 17.09
CA LYS A 534 45.81 31.20 16.68
C LYS A 534 47.04 30.30 16.56
N LYS A 535 46.98 29.00 16.92
CA LYS A 535 48.21 28.16 17.02
C LYS A 535 48.17 26.78 16.36
N PHE A 536 47.11 26.42 15.65
CA PHE A 536 47.02 25.16 14.88
C PHE A 536 47.14 25.43 13.38
N ASP A 537 47.77 24.52 12.62
CA ASP A 537 47.95 24.59 11.16
C ASP A 537 46.62 24.98 10.46
N PRO A 538 46.43 26.26 10.09
CA PRO A 538 45.14 26.78 9.65
C PRO A 538 44.70 26.20 8.30
N LEU A 539 45.66 25.70 7.52
CA LEU A 539 45.44 25.22 6.16
C LEU A 539 44.72 23.86 6.11
N ARG A 540 44.96 22.97 7.07
CA ARG A 540 44.30 21.64 7.11
C ARG A 540 42.91 21.67 7.76
N GLN A 541 42.73 22.46 8.82
CA GLN A 541 41.41 22.66 9.45
C GLN A 541 40.53 23.61 8.62
N GLY A 542 41.12 24.64 8.00
CA GLY A 542 40.42 25.61 7.18
C GLY A 542 39.71 24.99 5.95
N LYS A 543 40.27 23.94 5.35
CA LYS A 543 39.67 23.27 4.17
C LYS A 543 38.51 22.33 4.52
N ALA A 544 38.57 21.60 5.64
CA ALA A 544 37.44 20.80 6.12
C ALA A 544 36.30 21.69 6.68
N ASN A 545 36.67 22.75 7.41
CA ASN A 545 35.73 23.75 7.90
C ASN A 545 35.10 24.55 6.75
N PHE A 546 35.79 24.71 5.62
CA PHE A 546 35.27 25.37 4.44
C PHE A 546 34.02 24.68 3.90
N PHE A 547 34.10 23.38 3.57
CA PHE A 547 32.94 22.66 3.01
C PHE A 547 31.78 22.55 4.00
N ALA A 548 32.06 22.33 5.28
CA ALA A 548 31.02 22.30 6.32
C ALA A 548 30.34 23.68 6.50
N ARG A 549 31.11 24.77 6.42
CA ARG A 549 30.56 26.13 6.47
C ARG A 549 29.77 26.48 5.20
N LEU A 550 30.29 26.08 4.05
CA LEU A 550 29.64 26.24 2.75
C LEU A 550 28.25 25.62 2.76
N GLU A 551 28.17 24.40 3.27
CA GLU A 551 26.95 23.65 3.44
C GLU A 551 26.00 24.30 4.46
N PHE A 552 26.50 24.71 5.63
CA PHE A 552 25.70 25.42 6.63
C PHE A 552 25.11 26.74 6.08
N GLU A 553 25.88 27.49 5.30
CA GLU A 553 25.41 28.73 4.68
C GLU A 553 24.38 28.45 3.58
N LEU A 554 24.57 27.39 2.79
CA LEU A 554 23.58 26.93 1.82
C LEU A 554 22.28 26.53 2.52
N ASP A 555 22.40 25.77 3.61
CA ASP A 555 21.31 25.31 4.44
C ASP A 555 20.51 26.48 4.99
N GLN A 556 21.15 27.48 5.61
CA GLN A 556 20.44 28.63 6.15
C GLN A 556 19.73 29.45 5.07
N LYS A 557 20.38 29.67 3.92
CA LYS A 557 19.81 30.49 2.84
C LYS A 557 18.66 29.79 2.11
N ILE A 558 18.74 28.47 1.96
CA ILE A 558 17.65 27.66 1.40
C ILE A 558 16.54 27.46 2.45
N ALA A 559 16.84 27.48 3.75
CA ALA A 559 15.91 27.04 4.79
C ALA A 559 14.85 28.06 5.24
N GLU A 560 14.96 29.36 4.99
CA GLU A 560 13.97 30.29 5.54
C GLU A 560 13.18 31.05 4.47
N SER A 561 13.87 31.86 3.64
CA SER A 561 13.18 32.62 2.59
C SER A 561 12.51 31.72 1.55
N MET A 562 13.23 30.70 1.09
CA MET A 562 12.73 29.77 0.08
C MET A 562 11.61 28.89 0.63
N ARG A 563 11.67 28.51 1.92
CA ARG A 563 10.58 27.75 2.55
C ARG A 563 9.29 28.55 2.66
N THR A 564 9.37 29.80 3.10
CA THR A 564 8.20 30.68 3.17
C THR A 564 7.65 30.97 1.78
N SER A 565 8.53 31.25 0.81
CA SER A 565 8.17 31.49 -0.59
C SER A 565 7.43 30.29 -1.20
N ILE A 566 7.98 29.08 -1.05
CA ILE A 566 7.39 27.86 -1.58
C ILE A 566 6.10 27.50 -0.87
N GLN A 567 6.05 27.55 0.47
CA GLN A 567 4.79 27.30 1.18
C GLN A 567 3.72 28.32 0.79
N ALA A 568 4.07 29.59 0.56
CA ALA A 568 3.14 30.60 0.07
C ALA A 568 2.62 30.29 -1.34
N LYS A 569 3.50 29.86 -2.27
CA LYS A 569 3.11 29.39 -3.61
C LYS A 569 2.19 28.17 -3.53
N ILE A 570 2.55 27.17 -2.73
CA ILE A 570 1.75 25.97 -2.46
C ILE A 570 0.36 26.37 -1.95
N ASN A 571 0.29 27.25 -0.95
CA ASN A 571 -0.97 27.74 -0.40
C ASN A 571 -1.78 28.52 -1.44
N GLY A 572 -1.13 29.30 -2.31
CA GLY A 572 -1.78 29.98 -3.43
C GLY A 572 -2.45 28.99 -4.40
N MET A 573 -1.76 27.91 -4.77
CA MET A 573 -2.32 26.86 -5.63
C MET A 573 -3.47 26.13 -4.95
N ILE A 574 -3.32 25.76 -3.67
CA ILE A 574 -4.33 25.04 -2.88
C ILE A 574 -5.60 25.86 -2.71
N ASN A 575 -5.49 27.12 -2.30
CA ASN A 575 -6.64 27.97 -1.99
C ASN A 575 -7.54 28.21 -3.21
N GLY A 576 -6.97 28.17 -4.42
CA GLY A 576 -7.74 28.22 -5.66
C GLY A 576 -8.36 26.89 -6.09
N GLN A 577 -7.86 25.75 -5.58
CA GLN A 577 -8.27 24.40 -6.01
C GLN A 577 -9.22 23.71 -5.06
N PHE A 578 -9.05 23.94 -3.76
CA PHE A 578 -9.82 23.29 -2.73
C PHE A 578 -10.88 24.26 -2.21
N PRO A 579 -12.15 24.08 -2.62
CA PRO A 579 -13.22 24.95 -2.15
C PRO A 579 -13.30 25.00 -0.63
N GLU A 580 -13.71 26.16 -0.11
CA GLU A 580 -13.97 26.32 1.31
C GLU A 580 -15.04 25.36 1.81
N ALA A 581 -14.92 24.98 3.08
CA ALA A 581 -15.89 24.12 3.73
C ALA A 581 -17.27 24.77 3.70
N LYS A 582 -18.21 24.10 3.01
CA LYS A 582 -19.62 24.48 2.97
C LYS A 582 -20.46 23.35 3.53
N LYS A 583 -21.65 23.70 4.04
CA LYS A 583 -22.64 22.69 4.43
C LYS A 583 -23.09 21.95 3.17
N ILE A 584 -23.09 20.62 3.22
CA ILE A 584 -23.52 19.78 2.09
C ILE A 584 -24.99 20.05 1.80
N ASP A 585 -25.28 20.37 0.54
CA ASP A 585 -26.65 20.42 0.04
C ASP A 585 -27.11 19.00 -0.32
N THR A 586 -27.95 18.41 0.54
CA THR A 586 -28.52 17.07 0.31
C THR A 586 -29.67 17.09 -0.70
N THR A 587 -30.11 18.26 -1.16
CA THR A 587 -31.25 18.38 -2.09
C THR A 587 -30.88 18.04 -3.53
N GLY A 588 -29.60 18.18 -3.91
CA GLY A 588 -29.09 17.88 -5.26
C GLY A 588 -29.15 16.41 -5.67
N SER A 589 -28.73 16.12 -6.91
CA SER A 589 -28.53 14.75 -7.40
C SER A 589 -27.39 14.04 -6.67
N LEU A 590 -27.25 12.72 -6.88
CA LEU A 590 -26.10 11.97 -6.33
C LEU A 590 -24.78 12.56 -6.85
N ASP A 591 -24.73 12.93 -8.12
CA ASP A 591 -23.53 13.50 -8.73
C ASP A 591 -23.23 14.88 -8.14
N ASP A 592 -24.23 15.71 -7.84
CA ASP A 592 -24.03 16.99 -7.15
C ASP A 592 -23.41 16.81 -5.75
N ILE A 593 -23.93 15.83 -4.98
CA ILE A 593 -23.41 15.51 -3.65
C ILE A 593 -21.97 15.00 -3.73
N LEU A 594 -21.67 14.13 -4.69
CA LEU A 594 -20.32 13.57 -4.86
C LEU A 594 -19.33 14.63 -5.36
N ASN A 595 -19.76 15.51 -6.27
CA ASN A 595 -18.93 16.56 -6.85
C ASN A 595 -18.72 17.77 -5.93
N ASP A 596 -19.49 17.93 -4.84
CA ASP A 596 -19.27 19.00 -3.86
C ASP A 596 -17.98 18.78 -3.04
N ARG A 597 -16.84 19.25 -3.54
CA ARG A 597 -15.56 19.04 -2.86
C ARG A 597 -15.34 19.87 -1.61
N GLY A 598 -16.10 20.97 -1.45
CA GLY A 598 -15.89 21.87 -0.31
C GLY A 598 -16.18 21.14 0.99
N SER A 599 -17.13 20.23 0.93
CA SER A 599 -17.60 19.47 2.07
C SER A 599 -17.04 18.06 2.19
N ASP A 600 -16.21 17.62 1.24
CA ASP A 600 -15.63 16.28 1.25
C ASP A 600 -14.53 16.18 2.32
N PRO A 601 -14.71 15.35 3.36
CA PRO A 601 -13.73 15.22 4.44
C PRO A 601 -12.35 14.75 3.96
N GLN A 602 -12.27 13.93 2.91
CA GLN A 602 -10.98 13.52 2.34
C GLN A 602 -10.29 14.70 1.65
N MET A 603 -11.04 15.53 0.91
CA MET A 603 -10.49 16.74 0.29
C MET A 603 -10.08 17.78 1.33
N GLN A 604 -10.84 17.93 2.42
CA GLN A 604 -10.49 18.82 3.53
C GLN A 604 -9.25 18.34 4.29
N LEU A 605 -9.10 17.02 4.51
CA LEU A 605 -7.87 16.44 5.05
C LEU A 605 -6.67 16.81 4.15
N LEU A 606 -6.77 16.59 2.85
CA LEU A 606 -5.69 16.89 1.91
C LEU A 606 -5.37 18.39 1.84
N LYS A 607 -6.38 19.26 1.75
CA LYS A 607 -6.22 20.72 1.76
C LYS A 607 -5.42 21.16 2.99
N LYS A 608 -5.93 20.83 4.18
CA LYS A 608 -5.33 21.23 5.46
C LYS A 608 -3.95 20.62 5.67
N THR A 609 -3.74 19.38 5.23
CA THR A 609 -2.40 18.78 5.26
C THR A 609 -1.45 19.57 4.39
N LEU A 610 -1.78 19.81 3.12
CA LEU A 610 -0.90 20.52 2.19
C LEU A 610 -0.57 21.96 2.64
N GLU A 611 -1.51 22.64 3.33
CA GLU A 611 -1.31 23.98 3.91
C GLU A 611 -0.16 24.05 4.94
N ILE A 612 0.13 22.95 5.63
CA ILE A 612 1.18 22.87 6.64
C ILE A 612 2.30 21.87 6.29
N TYR A 613 2.10 21.04 5.28
CA TYR A 613 2.91 19.86 5.00
C TYR A 613 4.38 20.25 4.82
N PHE A 614 4.69 21.08 3.83
CA PHE A 614 6.08 21.42 3.52
C PHE A 614 6.75 22.09 4.72
N GLY A 615 6.10 23.06 5.39
CA GLY A 615 6.64 23.71 6.59
C GLY A 615 6.87 22.79 7.80
N ARG A 616 6.11 21.69 7.92
CA ARG A 616 6.21 20.73 9.04
C ARG A 616 7.11 19.54 8.75
N MET A 617 7.43 19.29 7.48
CA MET A 617 8.41 18.27 7.11
C MET A 617 9.79 18.57 7.72
N SER A 618 10.58 17.52 7.95
CA SER A 618 11.96 17.67 8.40
C SER A 618 12.76 18.53 7.39
N PRO A 619 13.81 19.25 7.83
CA PRO A 619 14.70 19.97 6.92
C PRO A 619 15.22 19.11 5.77
N MET A 620 15.47 17.84 6.03
CA MET A 620 15.92 16.86 5.04
C MET A 620 14.84 16.54 4.00
N ASP A 621 13.60 16.28 4.42
CA ASP A 621 12.52 15.98 3.48
C ASP A 621 12.16 17.21 2.64
N GLN A 622 12.24 18.41 3.22
CA GLN A 622 12.11 19.65 2.47
C GLN A 622 13.20 19.76 1.39
N ARG A 623 14.47 19.47 1.72
CA ARG A 623 15.56 19.43 0.74
C ARG A 623 15.28 18.46 -0.40
N ARG A 624 14.70 17.29 -0.11
CA ARG A 624 14.32 16.32 -1.16
C ARG A 624 13.27 16.86 -2.11
N MET A 625 12.24 17.50 -1.58
CA MET A 625 11.22 18.18 -2.37
C MET A 625 11.82 19.30 -3.23
N LEU A 626 12.74 20.09 -2.66
CA LEU A 626 13.45 21.15 -3.37
C LEU A 626 14.41 20.62 -4.44
N ALA A 627 15.14 19.55 -4.16
CA ALA A 627 16.04 18.95 -5.13
C ALA A 627 15.28 18.32 -6.29
N GLY A 628 14.11 17.73 -6.04
CA GLY A 628 13.19 17.29 -7.10
C GLY A 628 12.83 18.46 -8.03
N MET A 629 12.36 19.57 -7.44
CA MET A 629 12.08 20.80 -8.18
C MET A 629 13.28 21.26 -9.02
N VAL A 630 14.46 21.39 -8.42
CA VAL A 630 15.65 21.91 -9.11
C VAL A 630 16.12 20.97 -10.22
N ARG A 631 16.10 19.65 -10.03
CA ARG A 631 16.63 18.70 -11.02
C ARG A 631 15.82 18.63 -12.30
N HIS A 632 14.54 18.94 -12.21
CA HIS A 632 13.56 18.66 -13.25
C HIS A 632 12.84 19.90 -13.78
N THR A 633 13.07 21.07 -13.18
CA THR A 633 12.52 22.34 -13.66
C THR A 633 13.59 23.40 -13.89
N THR A 634 13.33 24.28 -14.86
CA THR A 634 14.07 25.53 -15.07
C THR A 634 13.38 26.70 -14.38
N GLY A 635 14.05 27.85 -14.30
CA GLY A 635 13.48 29.10 -13.80
C GLY A 635 12.28 29.61 -14.62
N THR A 636 12.04 29.06 -15.81
CA THR A 636 10.89 29.38 -16.67
C THR A 636 9.75 28.37 -16.55
N ALA A 637 9.90 27.30 -15.76
CA ALA A 637 8.84 26.34 -15.52
C ALA A 637 7.65 27.01 -14.83
N ASP A 638 6.44 26.64 -15.24
CA ASP A 638 5.23 27.12 -14.57
C ASP A 638 5.09 26.55 -13.15
N ASP A 639 4.30 27.22 -12.33
CA ASP A 639 4.10 26.83 -10.92
C ASP A 639 3.56 25.41 -10.76
N GLY A 640 2.79 24.89 -11.73
CA GLY A 640 2.27 23.52 -11.72
C GLY A 640 3.37 22.49 -11.93
N MET A 641 4.25 22.71 -12.90
CA MET A 641 5.41 21.85 -13.11
C MET A 641 6.33 21.86 -11.88
N GLN A 642 6.65 23.04 -11.34
CA GLN A 642 7.46 23.15 -10.11
C GLN A 642 6.80 22.40 -8.94
N PHE A 643 5.48 22.55 -8.78
CA PHE A 643 4.73 21.86 -7.74
C PHE A 643 4.69 20.35 -7.93
N GLY A 644 4.54 19.86 -9.16
CA GLY A 644 4.59 18.44 -9.49
C GLY A 644 5.91 17.82 -9.05
N GLU A 645 7.03 18.48 -9.36
CA GLU A 645 8.37 18.03 -8.96
C GLU A 645 8.62 18.09 -7.44
N ILE A 646 8.07 19.10 -6.76
CA ILE A 646 8.02 19.15 -5.29
C ILE A 646 7.27 17.94 -4.72
N LEU A 647 6.11 17.61 -5.28
CA LEU A 647 5.29 16.47 -4.84
C LEU A 647 5.96 15.12 -5.12
N LYS A 648 6.73 14.98 -6.20
CA LYS A 648 7.55 13.77 -6.45
C LYS A 648 8.63 13.58 -5.40
N GLY A 649 9.15 14.67 -4.86
CA GLY A 649 10.06 14.65 -3.72
C GLY A 649 9.37 14.49 -2.37
N ALA A 650 8.03 14.46 -2.27
CA ALA A 650 7.28 14.21 -1.03
C ALA A 650 7.39 12.74 -0.57
N GLY A 651 6.89 12.45 0.62
CA GLY A 651 6.91 11.09 1.16
C GLY A 651 5.74 10.22 0.69
N PRO A 652 5.79 8.91 1.01
CA PRO A 652 4.83 7.95 0.48
C PRO A 652 3.38 8.18 0.89
N VAL A 653 3.12 8.68 2.10
CA VAL A 653 1.76 8.89 2.61
C VAL A 653 1.07 9.99 1.81
N LEU A 654 1.74 11.13 1.59
CA LEU A 654 1.15 12.19 0.78
C LEU A 654 0.93 11.73 -0.66
N GLN A 655 1.93 11.10 -1.27
CA GLN A 655 1.84 10.62 -2.64
C GLN A 655 0.70 9.61 -2.84
N LYS A 656 0.53 8.64 -1.93
CA LYS A 656 -0.58 7.68 -1.98
C LYS A 656 -1.95 8.33 -1.78
N MET A 657 -2.04 9.32 -0.89
CA MET A 657 -3.28 10.07 -0.68
C MET A 657 -3.67 10.91 -1.91
N LEU A 658 -2.68 11.44 -2.64
CA LEU A 658 -2.90 12.19 -3.89
C LEU A 658 -3.17 11.27 -5.10
N GLN A 659 -2.62 10.05 -5.13
CA GLN A 659 -2.91 9.06 -6.17
C GLN A 659 -4.37 8.62 -6.22
N GLY A 660 -5.06 8.66 -5.08
CA GLY A 660 -6.50 8.38 -5.02
C GLY A 660 -7.38 9.47 -5.63
N LEU A 661 -6.82 10.60 -6.06
CA LEU A 661 -7.57 11.71 -6.63
C LEU A 661 -7.59 11.60 -8.16
N ASP A 662 -8.77 11.86 -8.74
CA ASP A 662 -8.89 12.10 -10.17
C ASP A 662 -8.32 13.48 -10.50
N PRO A 663 -7.24 13.59 -11.29
CA PRO A 663 -6.70 14.88 -11.69
C PRO A 663 -7.73 15.70 -12.48
N GLU A 664 -8.59 15.06 -13.31
CA GLU A 664 -9.59 15.79 -14.09
C GLU A 664 -10.64 16.48 -13.24
N SER A 665 -10.69 16.13 -11.96
CA SER A 665 -11.54 16.81 -11.02
C SER A 665 -11.10 18.29 -10.87
N PHE A 666 -9.82 18.66 -10.84
CA PHE A 666 -9.39 20.03 -10.51
C PHE A 666 -9.58 21.04 -11.65
N THR A 667 -9.95 22.28 -11.34
CA THR A 667 -10.21 23.31 -12.37
C THR A 667 -8.93 23.96 -12.90
N ASN A 668 -7.88 24.07 -12.10
CA ASN A 668 -6.60 24.64 -12.53
C ASN A 668 -5.75 23.62 -13.29
N ALA A 669 -5.45 23.95 -14.55
CA ALA A 669 -4.62 23.13 -15.42
C ALA A 669 -3.22 22.85 -14.85
N HIS A 670 -2.57 23.82 -14.20
CA HIS A 670 -1.26 23.66 -13.57
C HIS A 670 -1.30 22.65 -12.42
N PHE A 671 -2.33 22.72 -11.57
CA PHE A 671 -2.48 21.75 -10.48
C PHE A 671 -2.82 20.35 -11.02
N ARG A 672 -3.66 20.25 -12.06
CA ARG A 672 -3.93 18.97 -12.74
C ARG A 672 -2.66 18.36 -13.31
N ALA A 673 -1.85 19.16 -14.01
CA ALA A 673 -0.57 18.74 -14.56
C ALA A 673 0.37 18.26 -13.45
N ALA A 674 0.47 19.00 -12.34
CA ALA A 674 1.28 18.63 -11.18
C ALA A 674 0.91 17.26 -10.60
N ILE A 675 -0.40 16.99 -10.41
CA ILE A 675 -0.86 15.71 -9.87
C ILE A 675 -0.60 14.57 -10.87
N ARG A 676 -0.87 14.76 -12.17
CA ARG A 676 -0.58 13.74 -13.20
C ARG A 676 0.90 13.43 -13.29
N ASP A 677 1.72 14.46 -13.32
CA ASP A 677 3.17 14.33 -13.40
C ASP A 677 3.71 13.59 -12.17
N MET A 678 3.22 13.89 -10.96
CA MET A 678 3.54 13.10 -9.77
C MET A 678 3.04 11.65 -9.86
N GLN A 679 1.87 11.40 -10.44
CA GLN A 679 1.32 10.05 -10.57
C GLN A 679 2.07 9.18 -11.59
N SER A 680 2.63 9.78 -12.65
CA SER A 680 3.20 9.05 -13.79
C SER A 680 4.72 9.12 -13.92
N ASN A 681 5.37 10.15 -13.37
CA ASN A 681 6.78 10.46 -13.64
C ASN A 681 7.62 10.60 -12.36
N LEU A 682 7.45 9.68 -11.39
CA LEU A 682 8.27 9.69 -10.18
C LEU A 682 9.75 9.44 -10.49
N SER A 683 10.65 10.05 -9.72
CA SER A 683 12.10 9.91 -9.95
C SER A 683 12.55 8.46 -9.79
N HIS A 684 13.49 8.03 -10.63
CA HIS A 684 14.13 6.72 -10.54
C HIS A 684 15.00 6.57 -9.28
N LEU A 685 15.22 5.33 -8.84
CA LEU A 685 16.16 4.96 -7.80
C LEU A 685 17.60 5.25 -8.26
N PRO A 686 18.48 5.69 -7.35
CA PRO A 686 19.89 5.82 -7.67
C PRO A 686 20.50 4.50 -8.15
N LYS A 687 21.23 4.51 -9.28
CA LYS A 687 21.83 3.30 -9.88
C LYS A 687 22.69 2.50 -8.89
N GLN A 688 23.44 3.19 -8.01
CA GLN A 688 24.26 2.55 -6.98
C GLN A 688 23.41 1.75 -5.98
N PHE A 689 22.28 2.31 -5.54
CA PHE A 689 21.37 1.61 -4.64
C PHE A 689 20.78 0.36 -5.31
N VAL A 690 20.41 0.44 -6.59
CA VAL A 690 19.93 -0.71 -7.36
C VAL A 690 21.03 -1.78 -7.48
N LYS A 691 22.27 -1.39 -7.85
CA LYS A 691 23.43 -2.30 -7.92
C LYS A 691 23.68 -3.01 -6.60
N ALA A 692 23.63 -2.27 -5.50
CA ALA A 692 23.86 -2.81 -4.16
C ALA A 692 22.80 -3.84 -3.77
N ASN A 693 21.52 -3.57 -4.06
CA ASN A 693 20.43 -4.53 -3.85
C ASN A 693 20.59 -5.79 -4.72
N LEU A 694 20.90 -5.64 -6.00
CA LEU A 694 21.09 -6.77 -6.92
C LEU A 694 22.31 -7.62 -6.54
N LEU A 695 23.42 -6.98 -6.14
CA LEU A 695 24.59 -7.68 -5.62
C LEU A 695 24.23 -8.47 -4.37
N ASN A 696 23.44 -7.89 -3.47
CA ASN A 696 22.98 -8.58 -2.27
C ASN A 696 22.09 -9.79 -2.59
N ILE A 697 21.27 -9.75 -3.65
CA ILE A 697 20.52 -10.91 -4.16
C ILE A 697 21.48 -12.01 -4.65
N ILE A 698 22.51 -11.65 -5.41
CA ILE A 698 23.51 -12.59 -5.94
C ILE A 698 24.33 -13.25 -4.80
N GLN A 699 24.67 -12.47 -3.78
CA GLN A 699 25.51 -12.91 -2.65
C GLN A 699 24.73 -13.63 -1.54
N GLN A 700 23.41 -13.82 -1.66
CA GLN A 700 22.64 -14.51 -0.62
C GLN A 700 23.23 -15.91 -0.33
N PRO A 701 23.30 -16.35 0.95
CA PRO A 701 23.81 -17.66 1.31
C PRO A 701 23.08 -18.79 0.56
N GLY A 702 23.83 -19.67 -0.11
CA GLY A 702 23.27 -20.71 -0.98
C GLY A 702 22.89 -20.22 -2.40
N GLY A 703 23.26 -18.99 -2.76
CA GLY A 703 22.90 -18.35 -4.01
C GLY A 703 23.39 -19.11 -5.25
N ASN A 704 22.42 -19.56 -6.04
CA ASN A 704 22.62 -20.17 -7.36
C ASN A 704 22.62 -19.14 -8.49
N ILE A 705 22.68 -17.84 -8.20
CA ILE A 705 22.71 -16.78 -9.22
C ILE A 705 24.16 -16.47 -9.56
N GLU A 706 24.47 -16.40 -10.85
CA GLU A 706 25.77 -16.02 -11.40
C GLU A 706 25.79 -14.52 -11.71
N SER A 707 24.76 -14.01 -12.39
CA SER A 707 24.66 -12.60 -12.76
C SER A 707 23.21 -12.14 -12.90
N ILE A 708 23.00 -10.83 -12.79
CA ILE A 708 21.72 -10.16 -13.07
C ILE A 708 21.97 -9.00 -14.04
N ASN A 709 21.30 -9.03 -15.19
CA ASN A 709 21.35 -7.96 -16.18
C ASN A 709 20.05 -7.14 -16.06
N VAL A 710 20.15 -5.86 -15.71
CA VAL A 710 19.01 -4.93 -15.74
C VAL A 710 18.77 -4.56 -17.19
N LEU A 711 17.66 -5.04 -17.74
CA LEU A 711 17.29 -4.77 -19.13
C LEU A 711 16.75 -3.34 -19.22
N LYS A 712 15.78 -2.97 -18.37
CA LYS A 712 15.22 -1.62 -18.28
C LYS A 712 14.43 -1.38 -17.00
N SER A 713 14.20 -0.11 -16.65
CA SER A 713 13.15 0.25 -15.70
C SER A 713 11.78 0.11 -16.36
N ILE A 714 10.82 -0.52 -15.66
CA ILE A 714 9.43 -0.67 -16.12
C ILE A 714 8.57 0.50 -15.61
N GLY A 715 8.93 1.07 -14.45
CA GLY A 715 8.21 2.19 -13.88
C GLY A 715 8.57 2.45 -12.43
N ALA A 716 8.63 3.75 -12.10
CA ALA A 716 8.80 4.23 -10.73
C ALA A 716 7.43 4.52 -10.11
N ALA A 717 7.21 3.99 -8.91
CA ALA A 717 6.00 4.17 -8.13
C ALA A 717 6.31 4.91 -6.81
N THR A 718 5.27 5.19 -6.04
CA THR A 718 5.33 5.95 -4.77
C THR A 718 6.33 5.36 -3.79
N VAL A 719 6.25 4.05 -3.59
CA VAL A 719 7.02 3.34 -2.56
C VAL A 719 8.27 2.68 -3.11
N GLY A 720 8.43 2.57 -4.43
CA GLY A 720 9.46 1.75 -5.05
C GLY A 720 9.59 1.92 -6.55
N GLU A 721 10.44 1.12 -7.17
CA GLU A 721 10.62 1.04 -8.62
C GLU A 721 10.71 -0.42 -9.05
N THR A 722 10.24 -0.70 -10.26
CA THR A 722 10.19 -2.03 -10.83
C THR A 722 11.10 -2.12 -12.05
N PHE A 723 11.95 -3.15 -12.10
CA PHE A 723 12.94 -3.37 -13.15
C PHE A 723 12.65 -4.66 -13.91
N LEU A 724 12.79 -4.63 -15.24
CA LEU A 724 12.88 -5.84 -16.05
C LEU A 724 14.33 -6.31 -16.02
N CYS A 725 14.56 -7.55 -15.58
CA CYS A 725 15.89 -8.12 -15.45
C CYS A 725 15.99 -9.47 -16.14
N SER A 726 17.21 -9.84 -16.53
CA SER A 726 17.58 -11.19 -16.94
C SER A 726 18.50 -11.81 -15.90
N VAL A 727 18.16 -12.98 -15.40
CA VAL A 727 18.91 -13.68 -14.33
C VAL A 727 19.57 -14.92 -14.90
N LYS A 728 20.89 -15.01 -14.75
CA LYS A 728 21.66 -16.21 -15.09
C LYS A 728 21.94 -17.01 -13.82
N PHE A 729 21.53 -18.27 -13.81
CA PHE A 729 21.84 -19.19 -12.71
C PHE A 729 23.15 -19.95 -12.99
N LYS A 730 23.90 -20.26 -11.92
CA LYS A 730 25.14 -21.04 -11.97
C LYS A 730 24.87 -22.39 -12.64
N GLY A 731 25.57 -22.64 -13.74
CA GLY A 731 25.45 -23.87 -14.52
C GLY A 731 24.21 -23.96 -15.43
N ALA A 732 23.33 -22.96 -15.43
CA ALA A 732 22.27 -22.86 -16.43
C ALA A 732 22.84 -22.33 -17.75
N LEU A 733 22.37 -22.88 -18.87
CA LEU A 733 22.77 -22.44 -20.21
C LEU A 733 22.03 -21.17 -20.64
N GLU A 734 20.81 -20.97 -20.15
CA GLU A 734 19.92 -19.88 -20.55
C GLU A 734 19.69 -18.91 -19.39
N GLU A 735 19.61 -17.63 -19.73
CA GLU A 735 19.13 -16.60 -18.80
C GLU A 735 17.60 -16.58 -18.77
N ARG A 736 17.02 -16.21 -17.62
CA ARG A 736 15.57 -16.13 -17.43
C ARG A 736 15.16 -14.70 -17.13
N ASN A 737 14.18 -14.20 -17.88
CA ASN A 737 13.59 -12.89 -17.60
C ASN A 737 12.75 -12.93 -16.32
N CYS A 738 12.94 -11.91 -15.48
CA CYS A 738 12.17 -11.67 -14.27
C CYS A 738 11.89 -10.18 -14.09
N VAL A 739 11.03 -9.87 -13.13
CA VAL A 739 10.72 -8.51 -12.72
C VAL A 739 11.18 -8.33 -11.28
N ILE A 740 12.00 -7.32 -11.00
CA ILE A 740 12.50 -7.04 -9.65
C ILE A 740 11.87 -5.73 -9.15
N LYS A 741 11.04 -5.80 -8.12
CA LYS A 741 10.44 -4.65 -7.42
C LYS A 741 11.32 -4.30 -6.23
N MET A 742 11.72 -3.04 -6.11
CA MET A 742 12.55 -2.53 -5.01
C MET A 742 11.87 -1.34 -4.35
N LEU A 743 11.83 -1.30 -3.02
CA LEU A 743 11.38 -0.11 -2.30
C LEU A 743 12.41 1.01 -2.42
N ARG A 744 11.92 2.25 -2.39
CA ARG A 744 12.78 3.42 -2.24
C ARG A 744 13.52 3.31 -0.91
N PRO A 745 14.81 3.71 -0.86
CA PRO A 745 15.49 3.85 0.42
C PRO A 745 14.63 4.73 1.33
N ASP A 746 14.61 4.44 2.63
CA ASP A 746 13.96 5.22 3.69
C ASP A 746 12.44 5.48 3.57
N ALA A 747 11.74 4.93 2.57
CA ALA A 747 10.31 5.16 2.35
C ALA A 747 9.46 4.95 3.62
N HIS A 748 9.77 3.89 4.37
CA HIS A 748 9.13 3.60 5.66
C HIS A 748 9.31 4.74 6.68
N LEU A 749 10.52 5.27 6.81
CA LEU A 749 10.83 6.32 7.78
C LEU A 749 10.13 7.64 7.42
N ARG A 750 10.11 7.96 6.12
CA ARG A 750 9.38 9.13 5.61
C ARG A 750 7.89 9.01 5.89
N ALA A 751 7.31 7.84 5.59
CA ALA A 751 5.91 7.59 5.84
C ALA A 751 5.54 7.76 7.32
N LEU A 752 6.40 7.32 8.26
CA LEU A 752 6.21 7.55 9.69
C LEU A 752 6.20 9.04 10.05
N ARG A 753 7.11 9.84 9.50
CA ARG A 753 7.15 11.30 9.75
C ARG A 753 5.93 12.02 9.18
N GLU A 754 5.50 11.64 7.97
CA GLU A 754 4.30 12.19 7.36
C GLU A 754 3.02 11.81 8.12
N ALA A 755 2.96 10.58 8.62
CA ALA A 755 1.81 10.08 9.36
C ALA A 755 1.47 10.99 10.54
N ASP A 756 2.46 11.55 11.23
CA ASP A 756 2.23 12.46 12.35
C ASP A 756 1.54 13.76 11.91
N ILE A 757 1.92 14.32 10.75
CA ILE A 757 1.27 15.50 10.16
C ILE A 757 -0.18 15.17 9.81
N PHE A 758 -0.41 14.05 9.12
CA PHE A 758 -1.74 13.64 8.73
C PHE A 758 -2.64 13.31 9.94
N ARG A 759 -2.09 12.69 11.00
CA ARG A 759 -2.82 12.43 12.24
C ARG A 759 -3.26 13.71 12.92
N GLU A 760 -2.36 14.69 12.99
CA GLU A 760 -2.67 16.01 13.54
C GLU A 760 -3.86 16.64 12.79
N VAL A 761 -3.81 16.64 11.45
CA VAL A 761 -4.88 17.21 10.62
C VAL A 761 -6.16 16.39 10.66
N ALA A 762 -6.09 15.06 10.60
CA ALA A 762 -7.23 14.15 10.60
C ALA A 762 -8.09 14.30 11.87
N ARG A 763 -7.48 14.66 13.01
CA ARG A 763 -8.22 14.99 14.25
C ARG A 763 -9.06 16.26 14.13
N THR A 764 -8.73 17.15 13.20
CA THR A 764 -9.46 18.40 12.94
C THR A 764 -10.53 18.28 11.86
N VAL A 765 -10.62 17.13 11.19
CA VAL A 765 -11.56 16.89 10.10
C VAL A 765 -12.59 15.84 10.51
N PRO A 766 -13.90 16.14 10.44
CA PRO A 766 -14.95 15.22 10.88
C PRO A 766 -14.85 13.84 10.22
N GLY A 767 -14.89 12.79 11.04
CA GLY A 767 -14.89 11.39 10.62
C GLY A 767 -13.58 10.92 10.00
N MET A 768 -12.49 11.72 10.04
CA MET A 768 -11.23 11.36 9.38
C MET A 768 -10.20 10.73 10.30
N GLY A 769 -10.29 10.86 11.63
CA GLY A 769 -9.32 10.25 12.56
C GLY A 769 -9.14 8.75 12.31
N ASN A 770 -10.19 7.95 12.49
CA ASN A 770 -10.12 6.49 12.31
C ASN A 770 -10.10 6.06 10.83
N THR A 771 -10.77 6.81 9.95
CA THR A 771 -10.70 6.56 8.49
C THR A 771 -9.26 6.68 8.00
N PHE A 772 -8.52 7.71 8.45
CA PHE A 772 -7.13 7.91 8.07
C PHE A 772 -6.22 6.82 8.64
N GLU A 773 -6.34 6.45 9.91
CA GLU A 773 -5.51 5.38 10.50
C GLU A 773 -5.64 4.07 9.73
N THR A 774 -6.85 3.73 9.26
CA THR A 774 -7.03 2.50 8.49
C THR A 774 -6.38 2.58 7.10
N ARG A 775 -6.40 3.76 6.46
CA ARG A 775 -5.69 4.00 5.20
C ARG A 775 -4.18 3.98 5.39
N LEU A 776 -3.69 4.61 6.46
CA LEU A 776 -2.29 4.61 6.83
C LEU A 776 -1.80 3.18 7.05
N ALA A 777 -2.55 2.32 7.74
CA ALA A 777 -2.20 0.92 7.92
C ALA A 777 -1.98 0.20 6.57
N GLY A 778 -2.86 0.44 5.59
CA GLY A 778 -2.69 -0.09 4.23
C GLY A 778 -1.42 0.43 3.54
N ILE A 779 -1.13 1.73 3.65
CA ILE A 779 0.10 2.33 3.09
C ILE A 779 1.35 1.73 3.77
N MET A 780 1.32 1.54 5.09
CA MET A 780 2.43 0.94 5.83
C MET A 780 2.63 -0.54 5.51
N ASP A 781 1.55 -1.26 5.17
CA ASP A 781 1.64 -2.65 4.69
C ASP A 781 2.32 -2.75 3.32
N GLU A 782 2.13 -1.76 2.43
CA GLU A 782 2.83 -1.70 1.13
C GLU A 782 4.34 -1.44 1.26
N LEU A 783 4.79 -0.90 2.40
CA LEU A 783 6.21 -0.65 2.69
C LEU A 783 6.95 -1.90 3.21
N ASP A 784 6.35 -3.09 3.02
CA ASP A 784 6.95 -4.39 3.31
C ASP A 784 6.62 -5.37 2.17
N LEU A 785 7.53 -5.51 1.20
CA LEU A 785 7.36 -6.40 0.06
C LEU A 785 7.27 -7.89 0.44
N SER A 786 7.63 -8.27 1.67
CA SER A 786 7.41 -9.64 2.15
C SER A 786 5.93 -9.92 2.40
N LYS A 787 5.14 -8.91 2.79
CA LYS A 787 3.67 -9.01 2.91
C LYS A 787 3.05 -9.17 1.54
N GLU A 788 3.47 -8.33 0.59
CA GLU A 788 3.03 -8.44 -0.80
C GLU A 788 3.35 -9.81 -1.38
N ALA A 789 4.57 -10.34 -1.16
CA ALA A 789 4.95 -11.68 -1.62
C ALA A 789 4.01 -12.79 -1.10
N ARG A 790 3.62 -12.74 0.18
CA ARG A 790 2.62 -13.68 0.74
C ARG A 790 1.24 -13.49 0.11
N ASN A 791 0.89 -12.26 -0.23
CA ASN A 791 -0.36 -11.96 -0.93
C ASN A 791 -0.33 -12.46 -2.38
N VAL A 792 0.83 -12.46 -3.05
CA VAL A 792 0.99 -13.08 -4.38
C VAL A 792 0.67 -14.57 -4.33
N GLU A 793 1.18 -15.28 -3.32
CA GLU A 793 0.89 -16.72 -3.15
C GLU A 793 -0.60 -16.99 -2.87
N LYS A 794 -1.24 -16.15 -2.05
CA LYS A 794 -2.70 -16.23 -1.84
C LYS A 794 -3.47 -15.93 -3.12
N GLY A 795 -3.05 -14.89 -3.83
CA GLY A 795 -3.59 -14.48 -5.13
C GLY A 795 -3.49 -15.59 -6.15
N LEU A 796 -2.39 -16.33 -6.18
CA LEU A 796 -2.23 -17.49 -7.03
C LEU A 796 -3.30 -18.56 -6.73
N ASN A 797 -3.53 -18.89 -5.46
CA ASN A 797 -4.55 -19.88 -5.09
C ASN A 797 -5.99 -19.45 -5.42
N VAL A 798 -6.24 -18.15 -5.57
CA VAL A 798 -7.55 -17.56 -5.80
C VAL A 798 -7.82 -17.31 -7.29
N TYR A 799 -6.90 -16.62 -7.96
CA TYR A 799 -7.09 -16.09 -9.31
C TYR A 799 -6.49 -16.95 -10.40
N ASP A 800 -5.63 -17.92 -10.08
CA ASP A 800 -5.03 -18.80 -11.08
C ASP A 800 -5.93 -20.01 -11.39
N SER A 801 -6.14 -20.25 -12.67
CA SER A 801 -7.10 -21.24 -13.18
C SER A 801 -6.65 -22.70 -12.95
N GLY A 802 -5.37 -22.93 -12.67
CA GLY A 802 -4.77 -24.26 -12.51
C GLY A 802 -4.70 -24.80 -11.09
N THR A 803 -4.77 -23.95 -10.07
CA THR A 803 -4.43 -24.32 -8.67
C THR A 803 -5.60 -24.16 -7.70
N GLY A 804 -6.56 -23.27 -7.98
CA GLY A 804 -7.70 -23.03 -7.11
C GLY A 804 -8.83 -24.06 -7.24
N LEU A 805 -9.31 -24.60 -6.10
CA LEU A 805 -10.51 -25.46 -6.04
C LEU A 805 -11.77 -24.79 -6.62
N VAL A 806 -11.81 -23.46 -6.62
CA VAL A 806 -12.94 -22.64 -7.04
C VAL A 806 -12.83 -22.16 -8.48
N ASN A 807 -11.60 -21.95 -8.98
CA ASN A 807 -11.34 -21.26 -10.25
C ASN A 807 -11.16 -22.19 -11.47
N LYS A 808 -11.52 -23.47 -11.36
CA LYS A 808 -11.57 -24.37 -12.53
C LYS A 808 -12.54 -23.90 -13.63
N THR A 809 -13.41 -22.93 -13.32
CA THR A 809 -14.42 -22.40 -14.24
C THR A 809 -13.87 -21.33 -15.18
N PHE A 810 -12.93 -20.48 -14.75
CA PHE A 810 -12.44 -19.35 -15.56
C PHE A 810 -10.97 -19.51 -15.90
N LYS A 811 -10.67 -19.86 -17.15
CA LYS A 811 -9.29 -20.07 -17.64
C LYS A 811 -8.60 -18.80 -18.12
N ASN A 812 -9.32 -17.69 -18.21
CA ASN A 812 -8.85 -16.44 -18.80
C ASN A 812 -8.36 -15.39 -17.78
N VAL A 813 -8.34 -15.71 -16.48
CA VAL A 813 -7.87 -14.85 -15.39
C VAL A 813 -6.69 -15.52 -14.68
N ASN A 814 -5.65 -14.75 -14.37
CA ASN A 814 -4.44 -15.23 -13.71
C ASN A 814 -3.89 -14.22 -12.70
N SER A 815 -2.95 -14.69 -11.89
CA SER A 815 -2.15 -13.89 -10.97
C SER A 815 -0.68 -13.98 -11.35
N MET A 816 0.07 -12.91 -11.08
CA MET A 816 1.52 -12.96 -11.09
C MET A 816 2.06 -14.02 -10.11
N ARG A 817 3.32 -14.40 -10.29
CA ARG A 817 4.02 -15.43 -9.53
C ARG A 817 5.34 -14.87 -9.00
N LEU A 818 5.71 -15.34 -7.82
CA LEU A 818 7.07 -15.15 -7.30
C LEU A 818 8.06 -15.93 -8.17
N PHE A 819 9.21 -15.34 -8.44
CA PHE A 819 10.27 -16.00 -9.20
C PHE A 819 10.94 -17.08 -8.34
N ALA A 820 10.82 -18.34 -8.77
CA ALA A 820 11.31 -19.47 -7.99
C ALA A 820 12.82 -19.38 -7.72
N GLY A 821 13.20 -19.66 -6.46
CA GLY A 821 14.59 -19.74 -6.03
C GLY A 821 15.20 -18.43 -5.53
N ILE A 822 14.45 -17.33 -5.51
CA ILE A 822 14.90 -16.05 -4.93
C ILE A 822 13.89 -15.61 -3.84
N PRO A 823 14.27 -15.64 -2.55
CA PRO A 823 13.37 -15.25 -1.49
C PRO A 823 13.11 -13.74 -1.51
N SER A 824 11.86 -13.36 -1.23
CA SER A 824 11.50 -11.95 -1.07
C SER A 824 11.97 -11.42 0.28
N THR A 825 12.30 -10.14 0.32
CA THR A 825 12.70 -9.39 1.52
C THR A 825 11.71 -8.25 1.75
N LYS A 826 11.89 -7.46 2.81
CA LYS A 826 11.08 -6.26 3.04
C LYS A 826 11.24 -5.22 1.92
N ASN A 827 12.45 -5.09 1.36
CA ASN A 827 12.81 -4.02 0.44
C ASN A 827 12.93 -4.47 -1.02
N CYS A 828 12.90 -5.77 -1.29
CA CYS A 828 13.05 -6.32 -2.63
C CYS A 828 12.23 -7.60 -2.81
N MET A 829 11.50 -7.70 -3.93
CA MET A 829 10.74 -8.88 -4.36
C MET A 829 11.04 -9.19 -5.83
N VAL A 830 11.18 -10.47 -6.18
CA VAL A 830 11.42 -10.93 -7.55
C VAL A 830 10.22 -11.74 -8.05
N LEU A 831 9.72 -11.35 -9.21
CA LEU A 831 8.50 -11.84 -9.83
C LEU A 831 8.82 -12.47 -11.19
N GLU A 832 8.00 -13.43 -11.62
CA GLU A 832 7.98 -13.85 -13.01
C GLU A 832 7.41 -12.74 -13.90
N LYS A 833 7.97 -12.57 -15.10
CA LYS A 833 7.46 -11.57 -16.05
C LYS A 833 6.04 -11.94 -16.49
N ALA A 834 5.07 -11.08 -16.20
CA ALA A 834 3.75 -11.16 -16.83
C ALA A 834 3.83 -10.67 -18.29
N PRO A 835 3.22 -11.37 -19.27
CA PRO A 835 3.26 -10.98 -20.68
C PRO A 835 2.39 -9.73 -20.96
N GLY A 836 2.72 -9.02 -22.03
CA GLY A 836 1.93 -7.93 -22.58
C GLY A 836 2.09 -6.54 -21.97
N LEU A 837 1.01 -5.76 -22.06
CA LEU A 837 0.89 -4.37 -21.62
C LEU A 837 -0.06 -4.27 -20.42
N SER A 838 0.06 -3.20 -19.63
CA SER A 838 -0.98 -2.87 -18.65
C SER A 838 -2.29 -2.54 -19.38
N MET A 839 -3.44 -2.81 -18.75
CA MET A 839 -4.77 -2.71 -19.38
C MET A 839 -5.07 -1.30 -19.90
N ASP A 840 -4.61 -0.27 -19.20
CA ASP A 840 -4.70 1.13 -19.64
C ASP A 840 -3.89 1.39 -20.92
N LYS A 841 -2.63 0.96 -20.98
CA LYS A 841 -1.77 1.06 -22.17
C LYS A 841 -2.30 0.23 -23.33
N PHE A 842 -2.84 -0.96 -23.05
CA PHE A 842 -3.52 -1.78 -24.05
C PHE A 842 -4.71 -1.02 -24.65
N MET A 843 -5.60 -0.46 -23.82
CA MET A 843 -6.75 0.30 -24.31
C MET A 843 -6.33 1.54 -25.12
N GLU A 844 -5.26 2.23 -24.73
CA GLU A 844 -4.70 3.36 -25.47
C GLU A 844 -4.15 2.93 -26.83
N HIS A 845 -3.31 1.89 -26.84
CA HIS A 845 -2.75 1.30 -28.06
C HIS A 845 -3.87 0.84 -29.01
N THR A 846 -4.86 0.10 -28.50
CA THR A 846 -6.00 -0.38 -29.29
C THR A 846 -6.81 0.78 -29.87
N LYS A 847 -7.03 1.87 -29.13
CA LYS A 847 -7.70 3.06 -29.69
C LYS A 847 -6.89 3.72 -30.81
N GLY A 848 -5.57 3.78 -30.65
CA GLY A 848 -4.65 4.25 -31.69
C GLY A 848 -4.71 3.38 -32.95
N GLU A 849 -4.70 2.06 -32.79
CA GLU A 849 -4.83 1.08 -33.87
C GLU A 849 -6.18 1.21 -34.61
N ILE A 850 -7.29 1.32 -33.86
CA ILE A 850 -8.64 1.53 -34.43
C ILE A 850 -8.68 2.81 -35.27
N ALA A 851 -8.15 3.92 -34.74
CA ALA A 851 -8.13 5.20 -35.45
C ALA A 851 -7.25 5.13 -36.69
N GLY A 852 -6.03 4.57 -36.56
CA GLY A 852 -5.08 4.44 -37.66
C GLY A 852 -5.63 3.60 -38.82
N LEU A 853 -6.25 2.44 -38.53
CA LEU A 853 -6.85 1.58 -39.55
C LEU A 853 -8.04 2.25 -40.23
N ALA A 854 -8.97 2.81 -39.45
CA ALA A 854 -10.17 3.43 -40.00
C ALA A 854 -9.84 4.66 -40.86
N ASP A 855 -8.98 5.55 -40.35
CA ASP A 855 -8.63 6.78 -41.05
C ASP A 855 -7.78 6.49 -42.30
N ALA A 856 -6.84 5.54 -42.23
CA ALA A 856 -6.08 5.11 -43.41
C ALA A 856 -6.98 4.51 -44.50
N ALA A 857 -7.93 3.65 -44.11
CA ALA A 857 -8.89 3.06 -45.05
C ALA A 857 -9.75 4.13 -45.72
N LEU A 858 -10.27 5.08 -44.95
CA LEU A 858 -11.09 6.19 -45.47
C LEU A 858 -10.31 7.15 -46.38
N GLU A 859 -9.02 7.39 -46.13
CA GLU A 859 -8.19 8.22 -47.01
C GLU A 859 -7.83 7.49 -48.32
N VAL A 860 -7.45 6.22 -48.25
CA VAL A 860 -7.20 5.41 -49.47
C VAL A 860 -8.48 5.30 -50.29
N PHE A 861 -9.63 5.09 -49.64
CA PHE A 861 -10.94 5.02 -50.28
C PHE A 861 -11.29 6.26 -51.12
N LYS A 862 -10.85 7.45 -50.71
CA LYS A 862 -11.07 8.69 -51.48
C LYS A 862 -10.26 8.76 -52.76
N THR A 863 -9.15 8.00 -52.86
CA THR A 863 -8.15 8.16 -53.91
C THR A 863 -8.01 6.95 -54.84
N CYS A 864 -8.49 5.76 -54.44
CA CYS A 864 -8.33 4.52 -55.20
C CYS A 864 -9.46 4.23 -56.21
N SER A 865 -9.22 3.28 -57.13
CA SER A 865 -10.23 2.83 -58.10
C SER A 865 -11.36 2.07 -57.42
N GLN A 866 -12.51 1.91 -58.09
CA GLN A 866 -13.67 1.24 -57.48
C GLN A 866 -13.38 -0.21 -57.05
N ASP A 867 -12.57 -0.95 -57.83
CA ASP A 867 -12.18 -2.32 -57.46
C ASP A 867 -11.28 -2.35 -56.22
N GLN A 868 -10.39 -1.37 -56.08
CA GLN A 868 -9.50 -1.24 -54.92
C GLN A 868 -10.26 -0.78 -53.66
N LYS A 869 -11.34 0.00 -53.81
CA LYS A 869 -12.16 0.46 -52.68
C LYS A 869 -12.75 -0.71 -51.91
N ASN A 870 -13.35 -1.67 -52.62
CA ASN A 870 -13.97 -2.84 -52.00
C ASN A 870 -12.96 -3.63 -51.17
N GLU A 871 -11.77 -3.89 -51.74
CA GLU A 871 -10.72 -4.66 -51.07
C GLU A 871 -10.19 -3.94 -49.82
N VAL A 872 -9.88 -2.65 -49.93
CA VAL A 872 -9.36 -1.84 -48.81
C VAL A 872 -10.38 -1.75 -47.67
N MET A 873 -11.64 -1.48 -47.99
CA MET A 873 -12.69 -1.33 -46.98
C MET A 873 -13.05 -2.67 -46.31
N LEU A 874 -13.05 -3.76 -47.08
CA LEU A 874 -13.31 -5.10 -46.55
C LEU A 874 -12.16 -5.58 -45.65
N ASN A 875 -10.91 -5.35 -46.04
CA ASN A 875 -9.74 -5.64 -45.19
C ASN A 875 -9.80 -4.84 -43.89
N ALA A 876 -10.06 -3.52 -43.97
CA ALA A 876 -10.17 -2.68 -42.79
C ALA A 876 -11.33 -3.11 -41.86
N ALA A 877 -12.48 -3.50 -42.43
CA ALA A 877 -13.61 -4.00 -41.65
C ALA A 877 -13.31 -5.34 -40.96
N GLU A 878 -12.54 -6.23 -41.60
CA GLU A 878 -12.06 -7.48 -41.00
C GLU A 878 -11.05 -7.20 -39.88
N ASP A 879 -10.06 -6.34 -40.09
CA ASP A 879 -9.07 -5.97 -39.07
C ASP A 879 -9.73 -5.31 -37.83
N LEU A 880 -10.69 -4.41 -38.07
CA LEU A 880 -11.48 -3.79 -37.00
C LEU A 880 -12.37 -4.81 -36.27
N THR A 881 -12.84 -5.84 -36.97
CA THR A 881 -13.57 -6.95 -36.36
C THR A 881 -12.67 -7.78 -35.44
N ASP A 882 -11.44 -8.06 -35.85
CA ASP A 882 -10.49 -8.78 -35.02
C ASP A 882 -10.06 -7.96 -33.78
N ILE A 883 -9.97 -6.62 -33.90
CA ILE A 883 -9.79 -5.72 -32.75
C ILE A 883 -10.99 -5.81 -31.80
N TYR A 884 -12.21 -5.75 -32.34
CA TYR A 884 -13.43 -5.85 -31.55
C TYR A 884 -13.49 -7.18 -30.79
N GLU A 885 -13.20 -8.30 -31.45
CA GLU A 885 -13.21 -9.64 -30.85
C GLU A 885 -12.17 -9.76 -29.73
N ASP A 886 -10.94 -9.25 -29.94
CA ASP A 886 -9.90 -9.25 -28.91
C ASP A 886 -10.32 -8.40 -27.70
N ALA A 887 -10.81 -7.18 -27.92
CA ALA A 887 -11.32 -6.32 -26.84
C ALA A 887 -12.53 -6.94 -26.11
N PHE A 888 -13.40 -7.65 -26.83
CA PHE A 888 -14.51 -8.42 -26.27
C PHE A 888 -14.01 -9.53 -25.34
N GLU A 889 -13.02 -10.31 -25.76
CA GLU A 889 -12.43 -11.38 -24.92
C GLU A 889 -11.80 -10.82 -23.64
N LYS A 890 -11.14 -9.65 -23.72
CA LYS A 890 -10.59 -8.99 -22.52
C LYS A 890 -11.69 -8.48 -21.60
N GLN A 891 -12.77 -7.96 -22.15
CA GLN A 891 -13.93 -7.52 -21.36
C GLN A 891 -14.62 -8.69 -20.64
N ASP A 892 -14.75 -9.85 -21.30
CA ASP A 892 -15.25 -11.07 -20.66
C ASP A 892 -14.31 -11.51 -19.53
N ALA A 893 -13.00 -11.48 -19.76
CA ALA A 893 -12.00 -11.79 -18.74
C ALA A 893 -12.07 -10.85 -17.53
N LEU A 894 -12.32 -9.55 -17.73
CA LEU A 894 -12.59 -8.60 -16.64
C LEU A 894 -13.90 -8.94 -15.90
N GLY A 895 -14.96 -9.36 -16.60
CA GLY A 895 -16.20 -9.83 -15.98
C GLY A 895 -15.99 -11.07 -15.11
N ASN A 896 -15.16 -12.02 -15.57
CA ASN A 896 -14.77 -13.20 -14.82
C ASN A 896 -13.90 -12.84 -13.62
N LEU A 897 -12.94 -11.93 -13.78
CA LEU A 897 -12.12 -11.40 -12.69
C LEU A 897 -12.98 -10.75 -11.60
N ALA A 898 -13.92 -9.88 -11.99
CA ALA A 898 -14.88 -9.28 -11.07
C ALA A 898 -15.68 -10.36 -10.32
N THR A 899 -16.16 -11.38 -11.02
CA THR A 899 -16.91 -12.51 -10.43
C THR A 899 -16.08 -13.26 -9.38
N ILE A 900 -14.82 -13.58 -9.68
CA ILE A 900 -13.88 -14.23 -8.73
C ILE A 900 -13.64 -13.31 -7.53
N TRP A 901 -13.32 -12.04 -7.78
CA TRP A 901 -13.03 -11.04 -6.75
C TRP A 901 -14.19 -10.86 -5.76
N ILE A 902 -15.43 -10.73 -6.26
CA ILE A 902 -16.63 -10.61 -5.42
C ILE A 902 -16.85 -11.89 -4.60
N ARG A 903 -16.72 -13.05 -5.25
CA ARG A 903 -16.97 -14.34 -4.62
C ARG A 903 -15.99 -14.61 -3.49
N GLU A 904 -14.70 -14.44 -3.74
CA GLU A 904 -13.64 -14.72 -2.76
C GLU A 904 -13.59 -13.67 -1.66
N GLY A 905 -13.83 -12.40 -1.99
CA GLY A 905 -13.93 -11.34 -1.00
C GLY A 905 -15.12 -11.53 -0.04
N LEU A 906 -16.32 -11.86 -0.55
CA LEU A 906 -17.56 -11.77 0.24
C LEU A 906 -18.19 -13.10 0.66
N PHE A 907 -17.91 -14.21 -0.05
CA PHE A 907 -18.69 -15.44 0.09
C PHE A 907 -17.85 -16.70 0.35
N THR A 908 -16.53 -16.60 0.41
CA THR A 908 -15.67 -17.73 0.80
C THR A 908 -15.07 -17.52 2.18
N LYS A 909 -14.56 -18.59 2.78
CA LYS A 909 -13.94 -18.54 4.12
C LYS A 909 -12.62 -17.76 4.13
N THR A 910 -12.00 -17.55 2.97
CA THR A 910 -10.72 -16.84 2.88
C THR A 910 -10.91 -15.35 3.05
N GLY A 911 -12.05 -14.80 2.58
CA GLY A 911 -12.32 -13.37 2.53
C GLY A 911 -11.28 -12.57 1.76
N PHE A 912 -10.44 -13.24 0.98
CA PHE A 912 -9.29 -12.63 0.35
C PHE A 912 -9.73 -11.90 -0.92
N TYR A 913 -9.28 -10.65 -1.05
CA TYR A 913 -9.52 -9.84 -2.24
C TYR A 913 -8.40 -8.85 -2.47
N HIS A 914 -8.26 -8.42 -3.72
CA HIS A 914 -7.34 -7.35 -4.11
C HIS A 914 -7.96 -5.98 -3.80
N GLY A 915 -7.34 -5.15 -2.96
CA GLY A 915 -7.90 -3.86 -2.52
C GLY A 915 -7.64 -2.65 -3.42
N ASP A 916 -6.86 -2.80 -4.49
CA ASP A 916 -6.53 -1.71 -5.42
C ASP A 916 -6.60 -2.09 -6.90
N LEU A 917 -7.70 -2.71 -7.33
CA LEU A 917 -7.78 -3.33 -8.65
C LEU A 917 -8.13 -2.31 -9.75
N HIS A 918 -7.16 -1.52 -10.21
CA HIS A 918 -7.28 -0.61 -11.36
C HIS A 918 -6.61 -1.15 -12.63
N ALA A 919 -6.83 -0.49 -13.78
CA ALA A 919 -6.31 -0.93 -15.08
C ALA A 919 -4.77 -1.09 -15.11
N GLY A 920 -4.03 -0.16 -14.50
CA GLY A 920 -2.57 -0.29 -14.35
C GLY A 920 -2.07 -1.53 -13.59
N ASN A 921 -2.91 -2.17 -12.75
CA ASN A 921 -2.56 -3.39 -12.00
C ASN A 921 -3.00 -4.69 -12.70
N ILE A 922 -3.45 -4.59 -13.95
CA ILE A 922 -3.90 -5.71 -14.78
C ILE A 922 -3.08 -5.72 -16.07
N MET A 923 -2.34 -6.80 -16.32
CA MET A 923 -1.63 -7.02 -17.57
C MET A 923 -2.49 -7.80 -18.56
N VAL A 924 -2.34 -7.46 -19.83
CA VAL A 924 -3.04 -8.04 -20.96
C VAL A 924 -1.99 -8.42 -22.01
N PRO A 925 -1.85 -9.72 -22.37
CA PRO A 925 -0.97 -10.11 -23.46
C PRO A 925 -1.42 -9.48 -24.76
N GLU A 926 -0.44 -9.04 -25.55
CA GLU A 926 -0.68 -8.49 -26.87
C GLU A 926 -1.25 -9.56 -27.80
N ARG A 927 -1.85 -9.13 -28.91
CA ARG A 927 -2.51 -10.05 -29.85
C ARG A 927 -1.58 -11.18 -30.30
N ASN A 928 -0.38 -10.83 -30.71
CA ASN A 928 0.59 -11.76 -31.27
C ASN A 928 1.21 -12.70 -30.22
N GLU A 929 1.02 -12.44 -28.93
CA GLU A 929 1.61 -13.26 -27.85
C GLU A 929 0.73 -14.46 -27.45
N LEU A 930 -0.55 -14.47 -27.83
CA LEU A 930 -1.47 -15.54 -27.45
C LEU A 930 -1.45 -16.70 -28.46
N PRO A 931 -1.31 -17.96 -28.00
CA PRO A 931 -1.42 -19.11 -28.88
C PRO A 931 -2.86 -19.25 -29.40
N GLN A 932 -2.98 -19.46 -30.71
CA GLN A 932 -4.26 -19.77 -31.34
C GLN A 932 -4.54 -21.27 -31.25
N ASN A 933 -5.81 -21.61 -31.00
CA ASN A 933 -6.27 -23.00 -31.08
C ASN A 933 -6.60 -23.39 -32.53
N ALA A 934 -7.05 -24.63 -32.73
CA ALA A 934 -7.39 -25.17 -34.04
C ALA A 934 -8.54 -24.40 -34.75
N GLU A 935 -9.39 -23.72 -33.97
CA GLU A 935 -10.47 -22.86 -34.48
C GLU A 935 -10.02 -21.41 -34.73
N GLY A 936 -8.71 -21.12 -34.65
CA GLY A 936 -8.14 -19.78 -34.81
C GLY A 936 -8.44 -18.82 -33.65
N ARG A 937 -9.13 -19.30 -32.59
CA ARG A 937 -9.42 -18.50 -31.40
C ARG A 937 -8.19 -18.43 -30.53
N ARG A 938 -7.96 -17.27 -29.95
CA ARG A 938 -6.86 -17.06 -29.01
C ARG A 938 -7.21 -17.77 -27.71
N THR A 939 -6.34 -18.68 -27.31
CA THR A 939 -6.51 -19.45 -26.07
C THR A 939 -5.40 -19.12 -25.10
N GLY A 940 -5.74 -18.92 -23.84
CA GLY A 940 -4.76 -18.63 -22.80
C GLY A 940 -5.21 -17.52 -21.86
N ASN A 941 -4.23 -17.02 -21.13
CA ASN A 941 -4.40 -16.04 -20.07
C ASN A 941 -4.75 -14.69 -20.68
N GLN A 942 -5.98 -14.21 -20.52
CA GLN A 942 -6.41 -12.96 -21.14
C GLN A 942 -6.13 -11.74 -20.25
N VAL A 943 -6.15 -11.92 -18.92
CA VAL A 943 -5.76 -10.91 -17.94
C VAL A 943 -4.90 -11.53 -16.82
N THR A 944 -3.91 -10.78 -16.34
CA THR A 944 -3.04 -11.18 -15.22
C THR A 944 -2.94 -10.05 -14.20
N MET A 945 -3.24 -10.32 -12.94
CA MET A 945 -3.07 -9.36 -11.83
C MET A 945 -1.60 -9.27 -11.42
N ILE A 946 -1.04 -8.06 -11.30
CA ILE A 946 0.42 -7.85 -11.11
C ILE A 946 0.84 -6.99 -9.93
N ASP A 947 -0.08 -6.49 -9.12
CA ASP A 947 0.23 -5.82 -7.85
C ASP A 947 -0.58 -6.54 -6.77
N PHE A 948 -0.03 -6.76 -5.58
CA PHE A 948 -0.77 -7.32 -4.44
C PHE A 948 -0.46 -6.58 -3.13
N GLY A 949 0.11 -5.38 -3.23
CA GLY A 949 0.52 -4.55 -2.10
C GLY A 949 -0.67 -4.18 -1.19
N ASN A 950 -1.82 -3.89 -1.78
CA ASN A 950 -3.06 -3.57 -1.06
C ASN A 950 -4.07 -4.74 -1.02
N ALA A 951 -3.62 -5.99 -1.19
CA ALA A 951 -4.49 -7.15 -1.03
C ALA A 951 -4.72 -7.47 0.45
N THR A 952 -5.95 -7.81 0.81
CA THR A 952 -6.35 -8.01 2.21
C THR A 952 -7.42 -9.09 2.36
N THR A 953 -7.83 -9.35 3.60
CA THR A 953 -8.82 -10.36 3.96
C THR A 953 -9.92 -9.74 4.81
N LEU A 954 -11.18 -9.99 4.45
CA LEU A 954 -12.34 -9.75 5.31
C LEU A 954 -12.58 -10.94 6.22
N SER A 955 -12.73 -10.70 7.52
CA SER A 955 -13.28 -11.69 8.44
C SER A 955 -14.73 -12.04 8.09
N THR A 956 -15.24 -13.17 8.54
CA THR A 956 -16.62 -13.60 8.23
C THR A 956 -17.68 -12.60 8.70
N GLU A 957 -17.47 -11.91 9.83
CA GLU A 957 -18.39 -10.87 10.27
C GLU A 957 -18.27 -9.61 9.41
N GLU A 958 -17.07 -9.20 9.00
CA GLU A 958 -16.88 -8.11 8.04
C GLU A 958 -17.53 -8.44 6.70
N GLN A 959 -17.34 -9.64 6.14
CA GLN A 959 -17.99 -10.07 4.90
C GLN A 959 -19.50 -9.91 4.96
N LYS A 960 -20.13 -10.43 6.02
CA LYS A 960 -21.57 -10.33 6.25
C LYS A 960 -22.04 -8.89 6.36
N ASN A 961 -21.27 -8.04 7.03
CA ASN A 961 -21.60 -6.63 7.21
C ASN A 961 -21.38 -5.80 5.93
N VAL A 962 -20.31 -6.06 5.18
CA VAL A 962 -20.07 -5.48 3.85
C VAL A 962 -21.18 -5.89 2.88
N VAL A 963 -21.60 -7.16 2.86
CA VAL A 963 -22.73 -7.62 2.05
C VAL A 963 -24.02 -6.88 2.42
N ARG A 964 -24.29 -6.62 3.70
CA ARG A 964 -25.47 -5.85 4.14
C ARG A 964 -25.41 -4.39 3.70
N VAL A 965 -24.24 -3.77 3.80
CA VAL A 965 -24.00 -2.40 3.32
C VAL A 965 -24.30 -2.32 1.82
N ILE A 966 -23.69 -3.20 1.02
CA ILE A 966 -23.89 -3.25 -0.43
C ILE A 966 -25.35 -3.55 -0.78
N ALA A 967 -25.96 -4.55 -0.15
CA ALA A 967 -27.35 -4.93 -0.43
C ALA A 967 -28.35 -3.84 -0.02
N GLY A 968 -28.10 -3.17 1.11
CA GLY A 968 -28.91 -2.04 1.55
C GLY A 968 -28.83 -0.88 0.55
N ALA A 969 -27.62 -0.53 0.11
CA ALA A 969 -27.42 0.48 -0.93
C ALA A 969 -28.11 0.07 -2.24
N ALA A 970 -27.88 -1.13 -2.76
CA ALA A 970 -28.50 -1.59 -4.01
C ALA A 970 -30.03 -1.62 -3.93
N GLY A 971 -30.57 -2.08 -2.79
CA GLY A 971 -32.00 -2.30 -2.56
C GLY A 971 -32.79 -1.09 -2.06
N ASN A 972 -32.19 0.10 -1.94
CA ASN A 972 -32.82 1.26 -1.31
C ASN A 972 -33.31 0.98 0.13
N ASP A 973 -32.54 0.20 0.90
CA ASP A 973 -32.85 -0.14 2.29
C ASP A 973 -31.82 0.49 3.26
N PRO A 974 -32.09 1.71 3.76
CA PRO A 974 -31.25 2.39 4.74
C PRO A 974 -31.06 1.59 6.03
N ALA A 975 -32.08 0.83 6.46
CA ALA A 975 -32.01 0.08 7.70
C ALA A 975 -31.03 -1.11 7.56
N LEU A 976 -31.07 -1.82 6.43
CA LEU A 976 -30.12 -2.87 6.13
C LEU A 976 -28.69 -2.34 5.98
N PHE A 977 -28.52 -1.20 5.30
CA PHE A 977 -27.23 -0.54 5.16
C PHE A 977 -26.63 -0.19 6.53
N LEU A 978 -27.39 0.49 7.38
CA LEU A 978 -26.92 0.91 8.70
C LEU A 978 -26.68 -0.27 9.66
N LYS A 979 -27.49 -1.33 9.55
CA LYS A 979 -27.27 -2.59 10.29
C LYS A 979 -25.96 -3.27 9.90
N GLY A 980 -25.53 -3.14 8.65
CA GLY A 980 -24.22 -3.59 8.20
C GLY A 980 -23.09 -2.65 8.68
N LEU A 981 -23.27 -1.34 8.58
CA LEU A 981 -22.24 -0.36 8.92
C LEU A 981 -21.91 -0.32 10.42
N ALA A 982 -22.93 -0.23 11.29
CA ALA A 982 -22.72 0.06 12.71
C ALA A 982 -21.77 -0.90 13.45
N PRO A 983 -21.83 -2.24 13.25
CA PRO A 983 -20.90 -3.17 13.90
C PRO A 983 -19.44 -3.07 13.46
N MET A 984 -19.16 -2.40 12.34
CA MET A 984 -17.79 -2.22 11.82
C MET A 984 -17.17 -0.88 12.22
N LEU A 985 -17.96 0.00 12.86
CA LEU A 985 -17.45 1.26 13.40
C LEU A 985 -16.57 0.98 14.64
N SER A 986 -15.58 1.83 14.83
CA SER A 986 -14.82 1.95 16.08
C SER A 986 -15.74 2.30 17.27
N GLU A 987 -15.26 2.17 18.50
CA GLU A 987 -16.05 2.55 19.68
C GLU A 987 -16.52 4.02 19.62
N ALA A 988 -15.65 4.93 19.18
CA ALA A 988 -15.98 6.34 18.99
C ALA A 988 -17.05 6.54 17.90
N GLY A 989 -16.93 5.82 16.77
CA GLY A 989 -17.91 5.84 15.69
C GLY A 989 -19.25 5.27 16.09
N GLN A 990 -19.28 4.18 16.87
CA GLN A 990 -20.51 3.60 17.42
C GLN A 990 -21.20 4.57 18.38
N ALA A 991 -20.43 5.27 19.23
CA ALA A 991 -20.97 6.28 20.12
C ALA A 991 -21.57 7.46 19.32
N ALA A 992 -20.86 7.96 18.30
CA ALA A 992 -21.34 9.01 17.41
C ALA A 992 -22.59 8.58 16.62
N PHE A 993 -22.60 7.35 16.10
CA PHE A 993 -23.72 6.75 15.41
C PHE A 993 -24.95 6.66 16.32
N LYS A 994 -24.80 6.11 17.53
CA LYS A 994 -25.90 5.96 18.49
C LYS A 994 -26.47 7.31 18.95
N ALA A 995 -25.60 8.30 19.16
CA ALA A 995 -26.03 9.66 19.53
C ALA A 995 -26.86 10.34 18.44
N ASN A 996 -26.66 9.96 17.17
CA ASN A 996 -27.28 10.58 16.00
C ASN A 996 -28.19 9.63 15.20
N GLU A 997 -28.59 8.48 15.76
CA GLU A 997 -29.16 7.34 15.01
C GLU A 997 -30.35 7.74 14.13
N ALA A 998 -31.28 8.54 14.66
CA ALA A 998 -32.46 8.99 13.91
C ALA A 998 -32.09 9.90 12.74
N ALA A 999 -31.18 10.87 12.96
CA ALA A 999 -30.73 11.80 11.93
C ALA A 999 -29.91 11.08 10.85
N VAL A 1000 -29.01 10.18 11.26
CA VAL A 1000 -28.24 9.31 10.37
C VAL A 1000 -29.16 8.49 9.48
N ARG A 1001 -30.20 7.85 10.06
CA ARG A 1001 -31.18 7.07 9.30
C ARG A 1001 -31.95 7.92 8.31
N GLN A 1002 -32.36 9.13 8.70
CA GLN A 1002 -33.03 10.06 7.80
C GLN A 1002 -32.14 10.44 6.62
N THR A 1003 -30.89 10.87 6.89
CA THR A 1003 -29.93 11.26 5.85
C THR A 1003 -29.66 10.13 4.86
N VAL A 1004 -29.42 8.90 5.34
CA VAL A 1004 -29.21 7.75 4.43
C VAL A 1004 -30.48 7.46 3.61
N SER A 1005 -31.67 7.62 4.21
CA SER A 1005 -32.94 7.44 3.48
C SER A 1005 -33.12 8.46 2.35
N GLU A 1006 -32.76 9.71 2.58
CA GLU A 1006 -32.82 10.77 1.57
C GLU A 1006 -31.87 10.51 0.40
N ILE A 1007 -30.67 9.98 0.66
CA ILE A 1007 -29.71 9.58 -0.39
C ILE A 1007 -30.25 8.39 -1.18
N PHE A 1008 -30.78 7.38 -0.48
CA PHE A 1008 -31.24 6.14 -1.12
C PHE A 1008 -32.54 6.36 -1.90
N ALA A 1009 -33.25 7.47 -1.68
CA ALA A 1009 -34.35 7.89 -2.55
C ALA A 1009 -33.88 8.43 -3.92
N LYS A 1010 -32.57 8.60 -4.14
CA LYS A 1010 -31.98 9.16 -5.37
C LYS A 1010 -31.32 8.06 -6.23
N GLY A 1011 -31.31 8.29 -7.54
CA GLY A 1011 -30.68 7.38 -8.51
C GLY A 1011 -31.49 6.11 -8.79
N THR A 1012 -30.85 5.16 -9.46
CA THR A 1012 -31.39 3.86 -9.86
C THR A 1012 -30.67 2.71 -9.15
N GLY A 1013 -31.12 1.48 -9.36
CA GLY A 1013 -30.43 0.28 -8.85
C GLY A 1013 -28.95 0.20 -9.25
N ASN A 1014 -28.57 0.76 -10.41
CA ASN A 1014 -27.19 0.79 -10.88
C ASN A 1014 -26.30 1.79 -10.12
N ASP A 1015 -26.90 2.75 -9.40
CA ASP A 1015 -26.20 3.80 -8.66
C ASP A 1015 -25.88 3.40 -7.21
N ALA A 1016 -25.74 2.09 -6.93
CA ALA A 1016 -25.48 1.60 -5.57
C ALA A 1016 -24.15 2.13 -5.02
N GLY A 1017 -23.07 2.09 -5.82
CA GLY A 1017 -21.77 2.66 -5.45
C GLY A 1017 -21.87 4.15 -5.12
N LYS A 1018 -22.49 4.93 -6.01
CA LYS A 1018 -22.73 6.38 -5.79
C LYS A 1018 -23.50 6.67 -4.50
N ARG A 1019 -24.55 5.89 -4.21
CA ARG A 1019 -25.32 6.00 -2.95
C ARG A 1019 -24.45 5.70 -1.73
N MET A 1020 -23.57 4.70 -1.79
CA MET A 1020 -22.62 4.39 -0.71
C MET A 1020 -21.64 5.54 -0.49
N SER A 1021 -20.96 6.01 -1.55
CA SER A 1021 -20.01 7.13 -1.47
C SER A 1021 -20.66 8.40 -0.90
N ALA A 1022 -21.88 8.73 -1.36
CA ALA A 1022 -22.62 9.88 -0.89
C ALA A 1022 -23.03 9.73 0.59
N ALA A 1023 -23.45 8.53 0.99
CA ALA A 1023 -23.75 8.22 2.39
C ALA A 1023 -22.52 8.40 3.27
N PHE A 1024 -21.40 7.76 2.94
CA PHE A 1024 -20.17 7.86 3.71
C PHE A 1024 -19.68 9.31 3.85
N LYS A 1025 -19.68 10.06 2.75
CA LYS A 1025 -19.33 11.48 2.74
C LYS A 1025 -20.20 12.28 3.72
N LEU A 1026 -21.52 12.12 3.67
CA LEU A 1026 -22.44 12.82 4.56
C LEU A 1026 -22.31 12.37 6.03
N LEU A 1027 -22.08 11.09 6.26
CA LEU A 1027 -21.90 10.54 7.62
C LEU A 1027 -20.64 11.09 8.30
N GLN A 1028 -19.53 11.15 7.55
CA GLN A 1028 -18.29 11.76 8.03
C GLN A 1028 -18.46 13.25 8.29
N ALA A 1029 -18.93 14.00 7.28
CA ALA A 1029 -19.02 15.46 7.34
C ALA A 1029 -20.03 15.98 8.38
N THR A 1030 -21.17 15.30 8.54
CA THR A 1030 -22.28 15.79 9.37
C THR A 1030 -22.28 15.21 10.78
N PHE A 1031 -21.90 13.94 10.93
CA PHE A 1031 -22.06 13.21 12.19
C PHE A 1031 -20.73 12.75 12.80
N ASN A 1032 -19.59 13.09 12.19
CA ASN A 1032 -18.27 12.67 12.63
C ASN A 1032 -18.14 11.13 12.74
N ILE A 1033 -18.84 10.40 11.86
CA ILE A 1033 -18.81 8.94 11.80
C ILE A 1033 -17.79 8.52 10.74
N GLU A 1034 -16.79 7.74 11.12
CA GLU A 1034 -15.76 7.25 10.20
C GLU A 1034 -16.30 6.27 9.14
N VAL A 1035 -15.47 6.01 8.12
CA VAL A 1035 -15.67 4.92 7.16
C VAL A 1035 -14.72 3.79 7.52
N PRO A 1036 -15.22 2.62 7.96
CA PRO A 1036 -14.37 1.48 8.25
C PRO A 1036 -13.53 1.08 7.04
N GLY A 1037 -12.23 0.82 7.23
CA GLY A 1037 -11.34 0.51 6.10
C GLY A 1037 -11.72 -0.75 5.34
N ALA A 1038 -12.33 -1.74 6.00
CA ALA A 1038 -12.88 -2.93 5.33
C ALA A 1038 -13.88 -2.56 4.22
N ILE A 1039 -14.78 -1.59 4.47
CA ILE A 1039 -15.69 -1.08 3.45
C ILE A 1039 -14.93 -0.20 2.46
N ASN A 1040 -14.16 0.77 2.95
CA ASN A 1040 -13.51 1.79 2.11
C ASN A 1040 -12.61 1.12 1.05
N ASN A 1041 -11.81 0.13 1.45
CA ASN A 1041 -10.91 -0.58 0.53
C ASN A 1041 -11.68 -1.46 -0.46
N PHE A 1042 -12.70 -2.18 0.00
CA PHE A 1042 -13.55 -2.99 -0.87
C PHE A 1042 -14.28 -2.13 -1.92
N GLN A 1043 -14.88 -1.01 -1.49
CA GLN A 1043 -15.57 -0.08 -2.35
C GLN A 1043 -14.63 0.60 -3.35
N ALA A 1044 -13.48 1.13 -2.90
CA ALA A 1044 -12.52 1.79 -3.77
C ALA A 1044 -12.00 0.82 -4.85
N SER A 1045 -11.73 -0.44 -4.49
CA SER A 1045 -11.35 -1.46 -5.47
C SER A 1045 -12.50 -1.80 -6.43
N GLN A 1046 -13.74 -1.86 -5.94
CA GLN A 1046 -14.92 -2.12 -6.77
C GLN A 1046 -15.14 -1.01 -7.81
N GLU A 1047 -14.96 0.25 -7.41
CA GLU A 1047 -15.06 1.42 -8.30
C GLU A 1047 -13.95 1.39 -9.36
N ARG A 1048 -12.70 1.17 -8.95
CA ARG A 1048 -11.54 1.10 -9.88
C ARG A 1048 -11.65 -0.01 -10.91
N LEU A 1049 -12.09 -1.20 -10.51
CA LEU A 1049 -12.34 -2.31 -11.44
C LEU A 1049 -13.52 -1.99 -12.36
N GLY A 1050 -14.58 -1.36 -11.82
CA GLY A 1050 -15.71 -0.87 -12.61
C GLY A 1050 -15.28 0.09 -13.70
N VAL A 1051 -14.42 1.06 -13.38
CA VAL A 1051 -13.85 2.02 -14.35
C VAL A 1051 -13.04 1.30 -15.43
N ALA A 1052 -12.21 0.30 -15.08
CA ALA A 1052 -11.47 -0.48 -16.06
C ALA A 1052 -12.41 -1.22 -17.03
N MET A 1053 -13.48 -1.85 -16.51
CA MET A 1053 -14.51 -2.52 -17.31
C MET A 1053 -15.28 -1.54 -18.22
N GLU A 1054 -15.58 -0.34 -17.74
CA GLU A 1054 -16.27 0.68 -18.54
C GLU A 1054 -15.37 1.25 -19.64
N ASN A 1055 -14.09 1.48 -19.35
CA ASN A 1055 -13.13 1.97 -20.35
C ASN A 1055 -12.87 0.94 -21.44
N MET A 1056 -12.81 -0.34 -21.09
CA MET A 1056 -12.69 -1.42 -22.07
C MET A 1056 -13.95 -1.52 -22.94
N LEU A 1057 -15.14 -1.43 -22.33
CA LEU A 1057 -16.41 -1.35 -23.07
C LEU A 1057 -16.45 -0.16 -24.05
N ARG A 1058 -15.93 1.01 -23.65
CA ARG A 1058 -15.81 2.17 -24.56
C ARG A 1058 -14.85 1.91 -25.71
N THR A 1059 -13.75 1.21 -25.45
CA THR A 1059 -12.76 0.82 -26.48
C THR A 1059 -13.42 -0.12 -27.50
N MET A 1060 -14.13 -1.15 -27.03
CA MET A 1060 -14.93 -2.04 -27.89
C MET A 1060 -15.99 -1.28 -28.70
N THR A 1061 -16.73 -0.37 -28.06
CA THR A 1061 -17.76 0.43 -28.73
C THR A 1061 -17.15 1.33 -29.81
N THR A 1062 -15.94 1.83 -29.59
CA THR A 1062 -15.20 2.64 -30.57
C THR A 1062 -14.79 1.79 -31.78
N ALA A 1063 -14.26 0.59 -31.55
CA ALA A 1063 -13.94 -0.35 -32.63
C ALA A 1063 -15.18 -0.66 -33.47
N GLU A 1064 -16.31 -0.94 -32.80
CA GLU A 1064 -17.57 -1.25 -33.45
C GLU A 1064 -18.11 -0.09 -34.29
N MET A 1065 -18.11 1.12 -33.72
CA MET A 1065 -18.55 2.31 -34.44
C MET A 1065 -17.70 2.60 -35.67
N ARG A 1066 -16.37 2.46 -35.57
CA ARG A 1066 -15.46 2.65 -36.71
C ARG A 1066 -15.61 1.56 -37.76
N ARG A 1067 -15.86 0.32 -37.34
CA ARG A 1067 -16.22 -0.79 -38.23
C ARG A 1067 -17.48 -0.46 -39.04
N LEU A 1068 -18.53 0.02 -38.38
CA LEU A 1068 -19.75 0.45 -39.04
C LEU A 1068 -19.51 1.62 -40.00
N ASP A 1069 -18.68 2.61 -39.62
CA ASP A 1069 -18.34 3.74 -40.48
C ASP A 1069 -17.66 3.30 -41.79
N VAL A 1070 -16.73 2.34 -41.71
CA VAL A 1070 -16.06 1.77 -42.89
C VAL A 1070 -17.07 1.03 -43.78
N ILE A 1071 -17.96 0.20 -43.20
CA ILE A 1071 -18.98 -0.52 -43.97
C ILE A 1071 -19.96 0.45 -44.65
N LEU A 1072 -20.39 1.50 -43.94
CA LEU A 1072 -21.35 2.47 -44.45
C LEU A 1072 -20.74 3.39 -45.51
N ALA A 1073 -19.48 3.81 -45.35
CA ALA A 1073 -18.78 4.56 -46.39
C ALA A 1073 -18.68 3.77 -47.69
N GLN A 1074 -18.40 2.46 -47.60
CA GLN A 1074 -18.45 1.55 -48.75
C GLN A 1074 -19.85 1.53 -49.36
N ALA A 1075 -20.89 1.34 -48.54
CA ALA A 1075 -22.28 1.29 -48.97
C ALA A 1075 -22.70 2.57 -49.73
N GLU A 1076 -22.36 3.75 -49.19
CA GLU A 1076 -22.67 5.05 -49.80
C GLU A 1076 -22.00 5.23 -51.16
N SER A 1077 -20.76 4.76 -51.34
CA SER A 1077 -20.10 4.85 -52.65
C SER A 1077 -20.72 3.98 -53.73
N GLU A 1078 -21.48 2.96 -53.31
CA GLU A 1078 -22.26 2.09 -54.21
C GLU A 1078 -23.70 2.58 -54.40
N GLY A 1079 -24.03 3.75 -53.86
CA GLY A 1079 -25.36 4.34 -53.96
C GLY A 1079 -26.38 3.77 -52.98
N PHE A 1080 -25.94 3.07 -51.92
CA PHE A 1080 -26.82 2.69 -50.82
C PHE A 1080 -27.14 3.94 -49.97
N GLU A 1081 -28.41 4.25 -49.79
CA GLU A 1081 -28.85 5.42 -49.01
C GLU A 1081 -28.85 5.07 -47.51
N THR A 1082 -27.96 5.72 -46.74
CA THR A 1082 -27.86 5.55 -45.29
C THR A 1082 -28.76 6.54 -44.56
N GLN A 1083 -29.32 6.13 -43.42
CA GLN A 1083 -30.07 7.03 -42.57
C GLN A 1083 -29.11 7.96 -41.82
N LYS A 1084 -29.40 9.27 -41.84
CA LYS A 1084 -28.65 10.24 -41.03
C LYS A 1084 -29.27 10.32 -39.63
N PRO A 1085 -28.45 10.27 -38.57
CA PRO A 1085 -28.99 10.38 -37.23
C PRO A 1085 -29.53 11.80 -37.03
N ALA A 1086 -30.65 11.91 -36.31
CA ALA A 1086 -31.18 13.22 -35.94
C ALA A 1086 -30.14 14.01 -35.12
N PRO A 1087 -30.03 15.34 -35.29
CA PRO A 1087 -29.18 16.16 -34.44
C PRO A 1087 -29.50 15.93 -32.95
N GLY A 1088 -28.49 15.55 -32.16
CA GLY A 1088 -28.66 15.25 -30.73
C GLY A 1088 -29.12 13.84 -30.39
N ALA A 1089 -29.17 12.90 -31.36
CA ALA A 1089 -29.45 11.50 -31.07
C ALA A 1089 -28.45 10.92 -30.04
N LEU A 1090 -28.96 10.12 -29.10
CA LEU A 1090 -28.12 9.45 -28.12
C LEU A 1090 -27.22 8.42 -28.82
N LEU A 1091 -26.03 8.16 -28.28
CA LEU A 1091 -25.06 7.24 -28.86
C LEU A 1091 -25.66 5.85 -29.20
N GLY A 1092 -26.54 5.32 -28.35
CA GLY A 1092 -27.21 4.04 -28.60
C GLY A 1092 -28.22 4.07 -29.76
N GLN A 1093 -28.84 5.22 -30.05
CA GLN A 1093 -29.72 5.37 -31.21
C GLN A 1093 -28.91 5.46 -32.50
N VAL A 1094 -27.81 6.22 -32.47
CA VAL A 1094 -26.87 6.31 -33.59
C VAL A 1094 -26.32 4.93 -33.93
N PHE A 1095 -25.93 4.17 -32.90
CA PHE A 1095 -25.46 2.80 -33.03
C PHE A 1095 -26.48 1.89 -33.71
N ALA A 1096 -27.70 1.81 -33.17
CA ALA A 1096 -28.73 0.90 -33.68
C ALA A 1096 -29.09 1.20 -35.15
N MET A 1097 -29.13 2.47 -35.52
CA MET A 1097 -29.40 2.90 -36.90
C MET A 1097 -28.27 2.51 -37.84
N LYS A 1098 -27.01 2.85 -37.51
CA LYS A 1098 -25.84 2.48 -38.32
C LYS A 1098 -25.71 0.97 -38.48
N TYR A 1099 -25.97 0.23 -37.41
CA TYR A 1099 -25.94 -1.23 -37.41
C TYR A 1099 -27.01 -1.81 -38.34
N ALA A 1100 -28.25 -1.31 -38.30
CA ALA A 1100 -29.32 -1.74 -39.20
C ALA A 1100 -28.96 -1.50 -40.68
N ASP A 1101 -28.45 -0.31 -41.00
CA ASP A 1101 -28.04 0.04 -42.36
C ASP A 1101 -26.89 -0.85 -42.86
N ALA A 1102 -25.88 -1.08 -42.01
CA ALA A 1102 -24.76 -1.97 -42.32
C ALA A 1102 -25.23 -3.42 -42.56
N MET A 1103 -26.11 -3.94 -41.71
CA MET A 1103 -26.66 -5.29 -41.84
C MET A 1103 -27.49 -5.47 -43.12
N SER A 1104 -28.26 -4.45 -43.49
CA SER A 1104 -29.02 -4.42 -44.75
C SER A 1104 -28.09 -4.39 -45.97
N PHE A 1105 -27.05 -3.55 -45.94
CA PHE A 1105 -26.04 -3.49 -47.00
C PHE A 1105 -25.32 -4.84 -47.18
N LEU A 1106 -24.82 -5.42 -46.09
CA LEU A 1106 -24.13 -6.71 -46.12
C LEU A 1106 -25.02 -7.83 -46.66
N GLN A 1107 -26.30 -7.87 -46.27
CA GLN A 1107 -27.24 -8.85 -46.83
C GLN A 1107 -27.44 -8.64 -48.34
N GLY A 1108 -27.56 -7.39 -48.80
CA GLY A 1108 -27.65 -7.06 -50.21
C GLY A 1108 -26.43 -7.56 -51.01
N LYS A 1109 -25.23 -7.43 -50.45
CA LYS A 1109 -24.00 -7.98 -51.04
C LYS A 1109 -23.99 -9.49 -51.12
N ILE A 1110 -24.41 -10.15 -50.04
CA ILE A 1110 -24.51 -11.61 -49.96
C ILE A 1110 -25.53 -12.13 -50.96
N ASP A 1111 -26.65 -11.46 -51.18
CA ASP A 1111 -27.70 -11.93 -52.10
C ASP A 1111 -27.42 -11.62 -53.56
N ASN A 1112 -26.60 -10.61 -53.86
CA ASN A 1112 -26.29 -10.20 -55.23
C ASN A 1112 -25.36 -11.21 -55.94
N PRO A 1113 -25.83 -11.91 -57.01
CA PRO A 1113 -25.01 -12.87 -57.74
C PRO A 1113 -23.88 -12.22 -58.56
N ALA A 1114 -23.89 -10.89 -58.74
CA ALA A 1114 -22.80 -10.15 -59.38
C ALA A 1114 -21.60 -9.91 -58.46
N THR A 1115 -21.78 -10.04 -57.14
CA THR A 1115 -20.68 -9.97 -56.17
C THR A 1115 -19.79 -11.21 -56.35
N PRO A 1116 -18.46 -11.08 -56.49
CA PRO A 1116 -17.55 -12.22 -56.56
C PRO A 1116 -17.75 -13.20 -55.40
N GLU A 1117 -17.69 -14.50 -55.66
CA GLU A 1117 -18.00 -15.53 -54.65
C GLU A 1117 -17.10 -15.42 -53.40
N ASN A 1118 -15.82 -15.13 -53.59
CA ASN A 1118 -14.88 -14.88 -52.49
C ASN A 1118 -15.30 -13.67 -51.63
N GLU A 1119 -15.80 -12.60 -52.22
CA GLU A 1119 -16.34 -11.44 -51.49
C GLU A 1119 -17.65 -11.78 -50.78
N ARG A 1120 -18.55 -12.55 -51.41
CA ARG A 1120 -19.81 -12.98 -50.77
C ARG A 1120 -19.55 -13.78 -49.51
N VAL A 1121 -18.57 -14.69 -49.54
CA VAL A 1121 -18.14 -15.46 -48.36
C VAL A 1121 -17.61 -14.55 -47.26
N ARG A 1122 -16.79 -13.54 -47.60
CA ARG A 1122 -16.26 -12.56 -46.64
C ARG A 1122 -17.36 -11.68 -46.04
N PHE A 1123 -18.28 -11.16 -46.85
CA PHE A 1123 -19.43 -10.39 -46.37
C PHE A 1123 -20.35 -11.23 -45.48
N ALA A 1124 -20.56 -12.51 -45.81
CA ALA A 1124 -21.32 -13.45 -44.98
C ALA A 1124 -20.65 -13.66 -43.61
N ALA A 1125 -19.32 -13.87 -43.59
CA ALA A 1125 -18.56 -14.00 -42.35
C ALA A 1125 -18.63 -12.71 -41.51
N LEU A 1126 -18.46 -11.54 -42.15
CA LEU A 1126 -18.55 -10.24 -41.46
C LEU A 1126 -19.94 -10.01 -40.86
N LYS A 1127 -21.00 -10.36 -41.59
CA LYS A 1127 -22.38 -10.28 -41.12
C LYS A 1127 -22.63 -11.22 -39.93
N GLU A 1128 -22.12 -12.44 -39.97
CA GLU A 1128 -22.23 -13.40 -38.87
C GLU A 1128 -21.54 -12.86 -37.61
N LYS A 1129 -20.32 -12.33 -37.75
CA LYS A 1129 -19.57 -11.71 -36.65
C LYS A 1129 -20.28 -10.48 -36.07
N LEU A 1130 -20.84 -9.61 -36.92
CA LEU A 1130 -21.67 -8.46 -36.49
C LEU A 1130 -22.90 -8.92 -35.68
N SER A 1131 -23.60 -9.95 -36.16
CA SER A 1131 -24.78 -10.51 -35.49
C SER A 1131 -24.42 -11.13 -34.13
N ALA A 1132 -23.28 -11.81 -34.06
CA ALA A 1132 -22.78 -12.39 -32.81
C ALA A 1132 -22.45 -11.31 -31.78
N ALA A 1133 -21.88 -10.18 -32.21
CA ALA A 1133 -21.56 -9.04 -31.35
C ALA A 1133 -22.82 -8.41 -30.71
N GLU A 1134 -23.91 -8.24 -31.47
CA GLU A 1134 -25.16 -7.63 -30.96
C GLU A 1134 -25.83 -8.44 -29.84
N GLY A 1135 -25.69 -9.78 -29.89
CA GLY A 1135 -26.28 -10.67 -28.88
C GLY A 1135 -25.59 -10.61 -27.52
N HIS A 1136 -24.35 -10.11 -27.45
CA HIS A 1136 -23.59 -10.08 -26.22
C HIS A 1136 -23.75 -8.75 -25.49
N ARG A 1137 -24.20 -8.81 -24.24
CA ARG A 1137 -24.19 -7.68 -23.32
C ARG A 1137 -22.99 -7.86 -22.38
N PRO A 1138 -21.92 -7.06 -22.55
CA PRO A 1138 -20.78 -7.12 -21.65
C PRO A 1138 -21.23 -7.00 -20.20
N ALA A 1139 -20.66 -7.82 -19.33
CA ALA A 1139 -20.96 -7.74 -17.91
C ALA A 1139 -20.49 -6.38 -17.38
N SER A 1140 -21.34 -5.71 -16.61
CA SER A 1140 -20.93 -4.60 -15.75
C SER A 1140 -20.54 -5.13 -14.37
N MET A 1141 -19.75 -4.35 -13.62
CA MET A 1141 -19.39 -4.70 -12.23
C MET A 1141 -20.63 -5.03 -11.38
N MET A 1142 -21.69 -4.22 -11.50
CA MET A 1142 -22.95 -4.45 -10.80
C MET A 1142 -23.64 -5.76 -11.24
N SER A 1143 -23.61 -6.07 -12.54
CA SER A 1143 -24.18 -7.32 -13.04
C SER A 1143 -23.44 -8.54 -12.49
N CYS A 1144 -22.10 -8.48 -12.37
CA CYS A 1144 -21.29 -9.52 -11.74
C CYS A 1144 -21.67 -9.69 -10.26
N MET A 1145 -21.81 -8.60 -9.51
CA MET A 1145 -22.23 -8.61 -8.11
C MET A 1145 -23.60 -9.28 -7.93
N VAL A 1146 -24.59 -8.84 -8.72
CA VAL A 1146 -25.93 -9.43 -8.68
C VAL A 1146 -25.90 -10.91 -9.02
N ASN A 1147 -25.10 -11.32 -10.01
CA ASN A 1147 -24.99 -12.72 -10.42
C ASN A 1147 -24.34 -13.59 -9.34
N VAL A 1148 -23.25 -13.13 -8.71
CA VAL A 1148 -22.60 -13.84 -7.61
C VAL A 1148 -23.55 -13.98 -6.42
N ILE A 1149 -24.27 -12.91 -6.06
CA ILE A 1149 -25.27 -12.95 -4.99
C ILE A 1149 -26.37 -13.98 -5.32
N LYS A 1150 -26.93 -13.94 -6.53
CA LYS A 1150 -27.96 -14.90 -6.98
C LYS A 1150 -27.45 -16.34 -6.93
N GLN A 1151 -26.23 -16.60 -7.39
CA GLN A 1151 -25.61 -17.93 -7.37
C GLN A 1151 -25.45 -18.45 -5.94
N ASN A 1152 -24.99 -17.60 -5.00
CA ASN A 1152 -24.83 -17.99 -3.60
C ASN A 1152 -26.17 -18.21 -2.89
N ILE A 1153 -27.18 -17.38 -3.16
CA ILE A 1153 -28.55 -17.60 -2.68
C ILE A 1153 -29.07 -18.94 -3.20
N TRP A 1154 -28.90 -19.23 -4.49
CA TRP A 1154 -29.37 -20.48 -5.08
C TRP A 1154 -28.61 -21.69 -4.56
N ALA A 1155 -27.29 -21.59 -4.36
CA ALA A 1155 -26.48 -22.62 -3.74
C ALA A 1155 -26.93 -22.91 -2.30
N THR A 1156 -27.26 -21.87 -1.54
CA THR A 1156 -27.80 -21.98 -0.17
C THR A 1156 -29.15 -22.69 -0.18
N ILE A 1157 -30.07 -22.26 -1.06
CA ILE A 1157 -31.39 -22.90 -1.22
C ILE A 1157 -31.23 -24.38 -1.60
N LYS A 1158 -30.31 -24.69 -2.51
CA LYS A 1158 -30.03 -26.07 -2.92
C LYS A 1158 -29.44 -26.89 -1.76
N ALA A 1159 -28.52 -26.32 -0.99
CA ALA A 1159 -27.93 -26.96 0.18
C ALA A 1159 -28.98 -27.23 1.28
N LEU A 1160 -29.89 -26.29 1.53
CA LEU A 1160 -31.03 -26.47 2.43
C LEU A 1160 -31.96 -27.57 1.92
N GLY A 1161 -32.31 -27.56 0.63
CA GLY A 1161 -33.12 -28.60 0.00
C GLY A 1161 -32.49 -29.99 0.06
N SER A 1162 -31.18 -30.09 -0.18
CA SER A 1162 -30.41 -31.32 -0.05
C SER A 1162 -30.32 -31.79 1.41
N SER A 1163 -30.11 -30.89 2.36
CA SER A 1163 -30.08 -31.22 3.79
C SER A 1163 -31.45 -31.71 4.26
N ALA A 1164 -32.53 -31.03 3.87
CA ALA A 1164 -33.89 -31.47 4.13
C ALA A 1164 -34.16 -32.86 3.52
N LYS A 1165 -33.66 -33.14 2.31
CA LYS A 1165 -33.76 -34.46 1.70
C LYS A 1165 -32.97 -35.51 2.50
N THR A 1166 -31.74 -35.22 2.92
CA THR A 1166 -30.91 -36.15 3.71
C THR A 1166 -31.52 -36.44 5.07
N VAL A 1167 -31.99 -35.40 5.79
CA VAL A 1167 -32.68 -35.58 7.08
C VAL A 1167 -33.96 -36.41 6.86
N ARG A 1168 -34.74 -36.12 5.81
CA ARG A 1168 -35.91 -36.94 5.46
C ARG A 1168 -35.54 -38.39 5.18
N THR A 1169 -34.48 -38.65 4.41
CA THR A 1169 -34.00 -40.01 4.14
C THR A 1169 -33.57 -40.74 5.41
N HIS A 1170 -32.85 -40.08 6.33
CA HIS A 1170 -32.50 -40.66 7.62
C HIS A 1170 -33.74 -40.94 8.47
N LEU A 1171 -34.68 -40.01 8.55
CA LEU A 1171 -35.93 -40.22 9.29
C LEU A 1171 -36.81 -41.33 8.69
N THR A 1172 -36.77 -41.54 7.38
CA THR A 1172 -37.42 -42.68 6.72
C THR A 1172 -36.68 -44.00 7.00
N GLN A 1173 -35.34 -44.00 6.93
CA GLN A 1173 -34.51 -45.18 7.23
C GLN A 1173 -34.61 -45.62 8.70
N ASP A 1174 -34.73 -44.66 9.62
CA ASP A 1174 -34.87 -44.91 11.06
C ASP A 1174 -36.32 -45.27 11.46
N GLY A 1175 -37.23 -45.43 10.48
CA GLY A 1175 -38.63 -45.78 10.72
C GLY A 1175 -39.46 -44.68 11.41
N ILE A 1176 -38.93 -43.46 11.51
CA ILE A 1176 -39.61 -42.32 12.14
C ILE A 1176 -40.70 -41.77 11.22
N ILE A 1177 -40.47 -41.77 9.90
CA ILE A 1177 -41.47 -41.48 8.87
C ILE A 1177 -41.79 -42.79 8.15
N ALA A 1178 -42.97 -43.35 8.39
CA ALA A 1178 -43.39 -44.62 7.79
C ALA A 1178 -43.62 -44.46 6.28
N ASP A 1179 -43.07 -45.40 5.50
CA ASP A 1179 -43.42 -45.56 4.09
C ASP A 1179 -44.86 -46.10 3.97
N GLY A 1180 -45.81 -45.17 3.95
CA GLY A 1180 -47.10 -45.35 3.28
C GLY A 1180 -48.23 -46.10 4.02
N GLN A 1181 -48.05 -46.67 5.22
CA GLN A 1181 -49.15 -47.39 5.90
C GLN A 1181 -49.29 -47.16 7.43
N GLY A 1182 -48.63 -46.16 8.00
CA GLY A 1182 -48.69 -45.84 9.44
C GLY A 1182 -49.54 -44.62 9.78
N ASN A 1183 -50.25 -44.69 10.91
CA ASN A 1183 -51.19 -43.74 11.52
C ASN A 1183 -50.96 -42.24 11.17
N ALA A 1184 -51.87 -41.63 10.42
CA ALA A 1184 -51.75 -40.27 9.85
C ALA A 1184 -51.58 -39.15 10.90
N GLN A 1185 -52.00 -39.39 12.14
CA GLN A 1185 -51.94 -38.40 13.21
C GLN A 1185 -50.51 -38.25 13.78
N GLU A 1186 -49.73 -39.34 13.82
CA GLU A 1186 -48.35 -39.33 14.33
C GLU A 1186 -47.37 -38.79 13.27
N ALA A 1187 -47.66 -39.04 11.99
CA ALA A 1187 -46.93 -38.45 10.87
C ALA A 1187 -47.06 -36.92 10.83
N GLY A 1188 -48.27 -36.39 11.09
CA GLY A 1188 -48.52 -34.94 11.12
C GLY A 1188 -47.82 -34.20 12.27
N GLU A 1189 -47.61 -34.86 13.41
CA GLU A 1189 -46.88 -34.28 14.55
C GLU A 1189 -45.36 -34.30 14.36
N LYS A 1190 -44.84 -35.36 13.70
CA LYS A 1190 -43.43 -35.47 13.33
C LYS A 1190 -43.05 -34.53 12.17
N GLU A 1191 -43.94 -34.31 11.21
CA GLU A 1191 -43.76 -33.34 10.11
C GLU A 1191 -43.77 -31.89 10.63
N ARG A 1192 -44.62 -31.56 11.62
CA ARG A 1192 -44.55 -30.26 12.32
C ARG A 1192 -43.26 -30.05 13.12
N ARG A 1193 -42.69 -31.10 13.70
CA ARG A 1193 -41.35 -31.02 14.34
C ARG A 1193 -40.24 -30.82 13.31
N PHE A 1194 -40.38 -31.39 12.11
CA PHE A 1194 -39.45 -31.22 10.99
C PHE A 1194 -39.42 -29.76 10.49
N ASP A 1195 -40.60 -29.15 10.30
CA ASP A 1195 -40.72 -27.74 9.85
C ASP A 1195 -40.16 -26.73 10.88
N ASN A 1196 -40.20 -27.06 12.17
CA ASN A 1196 -39.69 -26.19 13.23
C ASN A 1196 -38.15 -26.21 13.40
N VAL A 1197 -37.44 -27.17 12.80
CA VAL A 1197 -35.97 -27.34 12.99
C VAL A 1197 -35.16 -26.78 11.81
N ILE A 1198 -35.72 -26.74 10.59
CA ILE A 1198 -34.98 -26.38 9.36
C ILE A 1198 -35.22 -24.93 8.91
N TRP A 1199 -36.33 -24.29 9.32
CA TRP A 1199 -36.75 -22.99 8.79
C TRP A 1199 -36.23 -21.71 9.51
N PRO A 1200 -35.84 -21.72 10.80
CA PRO A 1200 -35.05 -20.62 11.38
C PRO A 1200 -33.65 -20.56 10.75
#